data_AF-A0A926UJS1-F1
#
_entry.id   AF-A0A926UJS1-F1
#
_cell.length_a   1.000
_cell.length_b   1.000
_cell.length_c   1.000
_cell.angle_alpha   90.00
_cell.angle_beta   90.00
_cell.angle_gamma   90.00
#
_symmetry.space_group_name_H-M   'P 1'
#
loop_
_entity.id
_entity.type
_entity.pdbx_description
1 polymer ?
#
loop_
_entity_poly.entity_id
_entity_poly.type
_entity_poly.pdbx_seq_one_letter_code
_entity_poly.pdbx_strand_id
1 'polypeptide(L)'
;MQELLYLEIPTPDTAAVCNWLHDDFIVENCEKLLTPHGFRLRNPPQNSASELSLFVWQLQRTTYLKVFRWGKESFSQEKTILKNLTQEIRNKFPHEYPQPPIIDSQKSIFTELEKYYPLTVKYFQKMPNGEYDLNRAYWWEKKWREGVNNPQEPRQVIFNQQIRKTVTIDYDIIYIGGALGSIHAAVMAKLGYKVLLIERLPFGKMNREWNISREEIQSLVKLGLLTNNEVETIISREYIDGFNKFFDANNPDHLKSPILHTPTVLNIALNSEKLLQLCGEKLIAAGGKIWDETEFIKVDVDDSHINVYVENLPDGDRKQVTGRLLIDAMGTASPIAWQLNGNRAFDSVCPTVGAVIESGFEPGVWDNKYGDVLNSHGDISRGRQLIWELFPGENEELTIYLFHYHQVNAKNPGSLLEMYEDFFTILPEYRRCDVDKLVWKKPTFGYIPGHFSTSSSDRTIAYNRIMSIGDAASLQSPLVFTGFGSLVRNLERLTTLLNVALKHDLLDFQNLNKIRAFQSNIAVTWLFSKGMMVPTDKFIAPQTINSMLNTFFGLLAAEPSQIANNFIKDRFNWLTFNRLALQAAIKNPTLLLWIWQLAGWQDLLRWLANYVSFTSHAIVKFVLGGWLPQFVKFSQDWLENRFPSFWLRLLAINYAISVDKPIV
;
A
#
# COMPACT_ATOMS: atom_id res chain seq x y z
N MET A 1 -24.39 32.54 -9.63
CA MET A 1 -23.33 32.34 -8.63
C MET A 1 -22.21 31.56 -9.29
N GLN A 2 -20.95 31.93 -9.09
CA GLN A 2 -19.78 31.25 -9.70
C GLN A 2 -18.76 30.92 -8.61
N GLU A 3 -18.30 29.67 -8.55
CA GLU A 3 -17.18 29.28 -7.68
C GLU A 3 -15.88 29.88 -8.23
N LEU A 4 -15.15 30.61 -7.38
CA LEU A 4 -13.88 31.26 -7.74
C LEU A 4 -12.67 30.56 -7.12
N LEU A 5 -12.84 29.99 -5.93
CA LEU A 5 -11.76 29.41 -5.15
C LEU A 5 -12.30 28.29 -4.27
N TYR A 6 -11.57 27.18 -4.22
CA TYR A 6 -11.78 26.08 -3.29
C TYR A 6 -10.44 25.67 -2.70
N LEU A 7 -10.29 25.77 -1.38
CA LEU A 7 -9.07 25.47 -0.64
C LEU A 7 -9.32 24.43 0.44
N GLU A 8 -8.30 23.61 0.67
CA GLU A 8 -8.11 22.85 1.90
C GLU A 8 -7.27 23.71 2.85
N ILE A 9 -7.65 23.69 4.12
CA ILE A 9 -6.93 24.29 5.22
C ILE A 9 -6.64 23.15 6.20
N PRO A 10 -5.36 22.76 6.39
CA PRO A 10 -4.96 21.49 7.01
C PRO A 10 -5.11 21.47 8.54
N THR A 11 -6.25 21.93 9.06
CA THR A 11 -6.58 21.97 10.48
C THR A 11 -8.00 21.45 10.73
N PRO A 12 -8.23 20.70 11.83
CA PRO A 12 -9.58 20.38 12.29
C PRO A 12 -10.27 21.56 13.01
N ASP A 13 -9.55 22.63 13.35
CA ASP A 13 -10.08 23.76 14.10
C ASP A 13 -10.74 24.81 13.19
N THR A 14 -11.97 24.51 12.75
CA THR A 14 -12.76 25.41 11.90
C THR A 14 -13.06 26.76 12.59
N ALA A 15 -13.16 26.77 13.92
CA ALA A 15 -13.44 27.97 14.69
C ALA A 15 -12.25 28.94 14.65
N ALA A 16 -11.03 28.45 14.82
CA ALA A 16 -9.82 29.26 14.68
C ALA A 16 -9.68 29.86 13.27
N VAL A 17 -10.02 29.09 12.23
CA VAL A 17 -10.04 29.60 10.84
C VAL A 17 -11.09 30.70 10.68
N CYS A 18 -12.32 30.49 11.19
CA CYS A 18 -13.39 31.47 11.10
C CYS A 18 -13.03 32.78 11.83
N ASN A 19 -12.49 32.69 13.04
CA ASN A 19 -12.05 33.85 13.83
C ASN A 19 -10.94 34.62 13.10
N TRP A 20 -9.94 33.92 12.55
CA TRP A 20 -8.89 34.55 11.75
C TRP A 20 -9.47 35.25 10.50
N LEU A 21 -10.43 34.61 9.82
CA LEU A 21 -11.12 35.22 8.69
C LEU A 21 -11.95 36.44 9.08
N HIS A 22 -12.43 36.55 10.32
CA HIS A 22 -13.20 37.69 10.81
C HIS A 22 -12.29 38.84 11.23
N ASP A 23 -11.30 38.56 12.06
CA ASP A 23 -10.55 39.57 12.81
C ASP A 23 -9.24 39.96 12.12
N ASP A 24 -8.53 38.98 11.55
CA ASP A 24 -7.15 39.18 11.06
C ASP A 24 -7.07 39.39 9.54
N PHE A 25 -7.95 38.74 8.76
CA PHE A 25 -7.94 38.89 7.30
C PHE A 25 -8.59 40.22 6.88
N ILE A 26 -7.77 41.24 6.65
CA ILE A 26 -8.22 42.58 6.28
C ILE A 26 -8.29 42.75 4.76
N VAL A 27 -9.43 43.26 4.28
CA VAL A 27 -9.63 43.62 2.87
C VAL A 27 -9.91 45.10 2.79
N GLU A 28 -9.02 45.84 2.12
CA GLU A 28 -9.19 47.28 1.91
C GLU A 28 -10.23 47.56 0.81
N ASN A 29 -10.83 48.76 0.85
CA ASN A 29 -11.73 49.26 -0.20
C ASN A 29 -13.00 48.42 -0.45
N CYS A 30 -13.43 47.62 0.52
CA CYS A 30 -14.65 46.81 0.48
C CYS A 30 -15.38 46.87 1.82
N GLU A 31 -16.70 46.69 1.80
CA GLU A 31 -17.49 46.46 3.02
C GLU A 31 -17.48 44.96 3.36
N LYS A 32 -16.93 44.60 4.53
CA LYS A 32 -16.87 43.22 5.04
C LYS A 32 -18.01 42.95 6.01
N LEU A 33 -18.92 42.05 5.62
CA LEU A 33 -20.08 41.65 6.42
C LEU A 33 -19.85 40.25 6.98
N LEU A 34 -19.67 40.14 8.29
CA LEU A 34 -19.43 38.85 8.95
C LEU A 34 -20.66 37.93 8.87
N THR A 35 -20.41 36.62 8.76
CA THR A 35 -21.41 35.57 8.86
C THR A 35 -20.92 34.48 9.83
N PRO A 36 -21.78 33.58 10.34
CA PRO A 36 -21.37 32.58 11.33
C PRO A 36 -20.22 31.66 10.88
N HIS A 37 -20.10 31.44 9.57
CA HIS A 37 -19.11 30.52 8.98
C HIS A 37 -18.21 31.20 7.96
N GLY A 38 -18.08 32.53 7.99
CA GLY A 38 -17.24 33.28 7.04
C GLY A 38 -17.64 34.73 6.94
N PHE A 39 -17.62 35.31 5.73
CA PHE A 39 -18.01 36.70 5.53
C PHE A 39 -18.40 36.96 4.07
N ARG A 40 -19.02 38.12 3.82
CA ARG A 40 -19.28 38.65 2.48
C ARG A 40 -18.52 39.95 2.25
N LEU A 41 -18.13 40.20 1.01
CA LEU A 41 -17.53 41.47 0.58
C LEU A 41 -18.43 42.16 -0.43
N ARG A 42 -18.62 43.47 -0.26
CA ARG A 42 -19.38 44.34 -1.18
C ARG A 42 -18.51 45.51 -1.66
N ASN A 43 -18.64 45.84 -2.94
CA ASN A 43 -17.99 47.03 -3.51
C ASN A 43 -18.78 48.30 -3.15
N PRO A 44 -18.11 49.41 -2.78
CA PRO A 44 -18.73 50.73 -2.73
C PRO A 44 -18.96 51.29 -4.15
N PRO A 45 -20.08 52.00 -4.42
CA PRO A 45 -21.24 52.21 -3.55
C PRO A 45 -22.16 50.96 -3.50
N GLN A 46 -22.94 50.84 -2.42
CA GLN A 46 -23.77 49.68 -1.99
C GLN A 46 -24.79 49.13 -3.02
N ASN A 47 -24.83 49.64 -4.25
CA ASN A 47 -25.69 49.22 -5.36
C ASN A 47 -24.99 48.29 -6.38
N SER A 48 -23.76 47.83 -6.10
CA SER A 48 -23.08 46.85 -6.95
C SER A 48 -23.81 45.50 -6.89
N ALA A 49 -24.25 44.98 -8.04
CA ALA A 49 -24.94 43.69 -8.17
C ALA A 49 -24.01 42.47 -8.01
N SER A 50 -22.76 42.66 -7.58
CA SER A 50 -21.75 41.63 -7.40
C SER A 50 -21.17 41.62 -5.98
N GLU A 51 -21.28 40.50 -5.29
CA GLU A 51 -20.70 40.25 -3.96
C GLU A 51 -19.74 39.05 -4.01
N LEU A 52 -18.71 39.04 -3.15
CA LEU A 52 -17.98 37.81 -2.84
C LEU A 52 -18.55 37.21 -1.56
N SER A 53 -18.89 35.93 -1.60
CA SER A 53 -19.37 35.16 -0.46
C SER A 53 -18.33 34.11 -0.10
N LEU A 54 -17.79 34.19 1.10
CA LEU A 54 -16.80 33.27 1.63
C LEU A 54 -17.39 32.48 2.78
N PHE A 55 -17.14 31.18 2.79
CA PHE A 55 -17.52 30.35 3.92
C PHE A 55 -16.56 29.17 4.11
N VAL A 56 -16.50 28.70 5.35
CA VAL A 56 -15.75 27.52 5.76
C VAL A 56 -16.68 26.44 6.28
N TRP A 57 -16.26 25.19 6.13
CA TRP A 57 -16.93 24.03 6.70
C TRP A 57 -15.90 22.94 6.99
N GLN A 58 -16.32 21.88 7.70
CA GLN A 58 -15.45 20.77 8.05
C GLN A 58 -15.97 19.46 7.46
N LEU A 59 -15.05 18.59 7.06
CA LEU A 59 -15.30 17.19 6.76
C LEU A 59 -13.99 16.41 6.96
N GLN A 60 -14.02 15.16 7.43
CA GLN A 60 -12.82 14.34 7.61
C GLN A 60 -11.72 15.00 8.45
N ARG A 61 -12.09 15.67 9.55
CA ARG A 61 -11.17 16.45 10.40
C ARG A 61 -10.34 17.51 9.65
N THR A 62 -10.87 18.04 8.56
CA THR A 62 -10.23 19.10 7.77
C THR A 62 -11.19 20.24 7.51
N THR A 63 -10.68 21.47 7.65
CA THR A 63 -11.41 22.68 7.30
C THR A 63 -11.24 22.97 5.81
N TYR A 64 -12.34 23.33 5.17
CA TYR A 64 -12.37 23.72 3.76
C TYR A 64 -12.88 25.15 3.63
N LEU A 65 -12.46 25.84 2.58
CA LEU A 65 -12.91 27.20 2.27
C LEU A 65 -13.35 27.29 0.82
N LYS A 66 -14.50 27.91 0.59
CA LYS A 66 -14.94 28.32 -0.76
C LYS A 66 -15.20 29.81 -0.83
N VAL A 67 -14.92 30.36 -2.02
CA VAL A 67 -15.28 31.72 -2.39
C VAL A 67 -16.15 31.68 -3.63
N PHE A 68 -17.32 32.31 -3.53
CA PHE A 68 -18.26 32.44 -4.64
C PHE A 68 -18.46 33.89 -5.01
N ARG A 69 -18.58 34.15 -6.31
CA ARG A 69 -19.15 35.38 -6.82
C ARG A 69 -20.66 35.27 -6.91
N TRP A 70 -21.35 36.16 -6.21
CA TRP A 70 -22.79 36.36 -6.32
C TRP A 70 -23.07 37.59 -7.18
N GLY A 71 -23.23 37.38 -8.48
CA GLY A 71 -23.46 38.44 -9.47
C GLY A 71 -23.03 37.99 -10.86
N LYS A 72 -23.41 38.76 -11.90
CA LYS A 72 -22.94 38.52 -13.29
C LYS A 72 -21.65 39.27 -13.60
N GLU A 73 -21.41 40.39 -12.92
CA GLU A 73 -20.25 41.25 -13.13
C GLU A 73 -19.07 40.81 -12.26
N SER A 74 -17.85 41.07 -12.71
CA SER A 74 -16.64 40.76 -11.93
C SER A 74 -16.51 41.68 -10.72
N PHE A 75 -16.02 41.14 -9.60
CA PHE A 75 -15.83 41.93 -8.39
C PHE A 75 -14.53 42.77 -8.48
N SER A 76 -14.51 43.97 -7.91
CA SER A 76 -13.31 44.83 -7.92
C SER A 76 -12.16 44.14 -7.18
N GLN A 77 -10.96 44.15 -7.77
CA GLN A 77 -9.76 43.52 -7.18
C GLN A 77 -9.92 42.01 -6.87
N GLU A 78 -10.90 41.32 -7.46
CA GLU A 78 -11.23 39.91 -7.20
C GLU A 78 -9.99 39.01 -7.18
N LYS A 79 -9.16 39.04 -8.24
CA LYS A 79 -7.94 38.23 -8.33
C LYS A 79 -6.93 38.54 -7.23
N THR A 80 -6.79 39.81 -6.85
CA THR A 80 -5.86 40.24 -5.80
C THR A 80 -6.33 39.76 -4.44
N ILE A 81 -7.63 39.90 -4.13
CA ILE A 81 -8.24 39.42 -2.89
C ILE A 81 -8.06 37.91 -2.75
N LEU A 82 -8.38 37.13 -3.79
CA LEU A 82 -8.24 35.67 -3.78
C LEU A 82 -6.78 35.23 -3.59
N LYS A 83 -5.84 35.94 -4.23
CA LYS A 83 -4.40 35.66 -4.09
C LYS A 83 -3.92 35.94 -2.67
N ASN A 84 -4.26 37.11 -2.11
CA ASN A 84 -3.87 37.48 -0.75
C ASN A 84 -4.46 36.52 0.28
N LEU A 85 -5.76 36.20 0.16
CA LEU A 85 -6.43 35.21 1.00
C LEU A 85 -5.70 33.86 0.97
N THR A 86 -5.39 33.35 -0.23
CA THR A 86 -4.71 32.06 -0.39
C THR A 86 -3.31 32.08 0.24
N GLN A 87 -2.58 33.18 0.10
CA GLN A 87 -1.24 33.31 0.66
C GLN A 87 -1.27 33.41 2.19
N GLU A 88 -2.10 34.29 2.74
CA GLU A 88 -2.17 34.53 4.18
C GLU A 88 -2.72 33.31 4.93
N ILE A 89 -3.74 32.64 4.39
CA ILE A 89 -4.33 31.48 5.06
C ILE A 89 -3.35 30.30 5.12
N ARG A 90 -2.54 30.09 4.07
CA ARG A 90 -1.50 29.05 4.06
C ARG A 90 -0.34 29.38 4.98
N ASN A 91 -0.04 30.66 5.17
CA ASN A 91 0.97 31.10 6.14
C ASN A 91 0.47 30.93 7.58
N LYS A 92 -0.81 31.20 7.83
CA LYS A 92 -1.42 31.09 9.15
C LYS A 92 -1.68 29.63 9.55
N PHE A 93 -2.11 28.80 8.60
CA PHE A 93 -2.45 27.40 8.79
C PHE A 93 -1.62 26.51 7.85
N PRO A 94 -0.30 26.41 8.06
CA PRO A 94 0.55 25.56 7.23
C PRO A 94 0.26 24.07 7.47
N HIS A 95 0.79 23.21 6.61
CA HIS A 95 0.83 21.78 6.91
C HIS A 95 1.72 21.51 8.13
N GLU A 96 1.25 20.66 9.03
CA GLU A 96 2.01 20.17 10.18
C GLU A 96 2.20 18.66 10.08
N TYR A 97 3.41 18.20 10.46
CA TYR A 97 3.79 16.79 10.43
C TYR A 97 4.31 16.38 11.81
N PRO A 98 3.40 16.08 12.77
CA PRO A 98 3.80 15.77 14.13
C PRO A 98 4.67 14.51 14.19
N GLN A 99 5.62 14.52 15.12
CA GLN A 99 6.40 13.34 15.49
C GLN A 99 5.62 12.52 16.51
N PRO A 100 5.76 11.18 16.52
CA PRO A 100 5.15 10.35 17.55
C PRO A 100 5.64 10.80 18.93
N PRO A 101 4.74 10.93 19.93
CA PRO A 101 5.15 11.23 21.29
C PRO A 101 6.19 10.24 21.80
N ILE A 102 7.19 10.73 22.53
CA ILE A 102 8.13 9.85 23.25
C ILE A 102 7.42 9.37 24.50
N ILE A 103 7.25 8.05 24.61
CA ILE A 103 6.58 7.40 25.74
C ILE A 103 7.62 6.71 26.64
N ASP A 104 7.33 6.64 27.93
CA ASP A 104 8.04 5.76 28.86
C ASP A 104 7.55 4.32 28.70
N SER A 105 8.44 3.40 28.26
CA SER A 105 8.10 2.00 28.05
C SER A 105 7.74 1.23 29.32
N GLN A 106 7.95 1.81 30.51
CA GLN A 106 7.54 1.23 31.79
C GLN A 106 6.10 1.59 32.18
N LYS A 107 5.47 2.55 31.49
CA LYS A 107 4.10 2.99 31.75
C LYS A 107 3.13 2.45 30.71
N SER A 108 1.85 2.50 31.05
CA SER A 108 0.79 2.18 30.09
C SER A 108 0.85 3.16 28.92
N ILE A 109 0.88 2.61 27.70
CA ILE A 109 0.83 3.41 26.47
C ILE A 109 -0.47 4.21 26.37
N PHE A 110 -1.54 3.76 27.01
CA PHE A 110 -2.80 4.50 27.07
C PHE A 110 -2.63 5.84 27.76
N THR A 111 -2.06 5.85 28.97
CA THR A 111 -1.82 7.08 29.73
C THR A 111 -0.88 8.04 29.00
N GLU A 112 0.16 7.52 28.35
CA GLU A 112 1.16 8.34 27.67
C GLU A 112 0.63 8.97 26.37
N LEU A 113 -0.32 8.32 25.69
CA LEU A 113 -0.88 8.79 24.42
C LEU A 113 -2.22 9.54 24.55
N GLU A 114 -2.96 9.42 25.67
CA GLU A 114 -4.32 9.95 25.81
C GLU A 114 -4.45 11.44 25.49
N LYS A 115 -3.49 12.26 25.91
CA LYS A 115 -3.52 13.71 25.66
C LYS A 115 -3.28 14.11 24.19
N TYR A 116 -2.76 13.19 23.37
CA TYR A 116 -2.48 13.42 21.96
C TYR A 116 -3.49 12.72 21.05
N TYR A 117 -3.90 11.51 21.44
CA TYR A 117 -4.75 10.61 20.64
C TYR A 117 -5.90 10.04 21.49
N PRO A 118 -6.82 10.89 21.99
CA PRO A 118 -7.83 10.49 22.96
C PRO A 118 -8.79 9.44 22.42
N LEU A 119 -9.22 9.53 21.14
CA LEU A 119 -10.11 8.52 20.57
C LEU A 119 -9.38 7.21 20.31
N THR A 120 -8.14 7.29 19.85
CA THR A 120 -7.29 6.10 19.69
C THR A 120 -7.16 5.34 21.00
N VAL A 121 -6.83 6.03 22.11
CA VAL A 121 -6.76 5.40 23.43
C VAL A 121 -8.11 4.83 23.86
N LYS A 122 -9.19 5.62 23.78
CA LYS A 122 -10.54 5.22 24.16
C LYS A 122 -10.98 3.92 23.48
N TYR A 123 -10.75 3.79 22.17
CA TYR A 123 -11.25 2.64 21.42
C TYR A 123 -10.31 1.45 21.42
N PHE A 124 -8.99 1.65 21.52
CA PHE A 124 -8.09 0.52 21.80
C PHE A 124 -8.36 -0.09 23.18
N GLN A 125 -8.71 0.69 24.21
CA GLN A 125 -9.13 0.14 25.51
C GLN A 125 -10.36 -0.78 25.45
N LYS A 126 -11.19 -0.65 24.40
CA LYS A 126 -12.35 -1.53 24.16
C LYS A 126 -12.00 -2.82 23.40
N MET A 127 -10.76 -2.95 22.90
CA MET A 127 -10.31 -4.13 22.16
C MET A 127 -9.71 -5.17 23.12
N PRO A 128 -9.92 -6.49 22.89
CA PRO A 128 -9.45 -7.56 23.77
C PRO A 128 -7.96 -7.50 24.14
N ASN A 129 -7.09 -7.12 23.19
CA ASN A 129 -5.63 -6.98 23.39
C ASN A 129 -5.13 -5.55 23.11
N GLY A 130 -5.99 -4.55 23.35
CA GLY A 130 -5.75 -3.18 22.90
C GLY A 130 -4.40 -2.57 23.29
N GLU A 131 -3.96 -2.76 24.54
CA GLU A 131 -2.70 -2.18 24.99
C GLU A 131 -1.49 -2.79 24.25
N TYR A 132 -1.51 -4.11 24.08
CA TYR A 132 -0.49 -4.83 23.33
C TYR A 132 -0.46 -4.37 21.87
N ASP A 133 -1.62 -4.24 21.24
CA ASP A 133 -1.69 -3.84 19.84
C ASP A 133 -1.33 -2.37 19.60
N LEU A 134 -1.65 -1.47 20.54
CA LEU A 134 -1.25 -0.06 20.44
C LEU A 134 0.27 0.08 20.59
N ASN A 135 0.90 -0.69 21.49
CA ASN A 135 2.36 -0.76 21.59
C ASN A 135 3.00 -1.22 20.27
N ARG A 136 2.36 -2.16 19.58
CA ARG A 136 2.83 -2.65 18.27
C ARG A 136 2.67 -1.62 17.16
N ALA A 137 1.53 -0.93 17.08
CA ALA A 137 1.33 0.15 16.13
C ALA A 137 2.38 1.26 16.32
N TYR A 138 2.66 1.63 17.58
CA TYR A 138 3.69 2.59 17.94
C TYR A 138 5.10 2.12 17.54
N TRP A 139 5.44 0.86 17.84
CA TRP A 139 6.73 0.26 17.43
C TRP A 139 6.88 0.26 15.91
N TRP A 140 5.82 -0.07 15.17
CA TRP A 140 5.82 -0.14 13.71
C TRP A 140 6.07 1.24 13.09
N GLU A 141 5.41 2.27 13.63
CA GLU A 141 5.64 3.67 13.22
C GLU A 141 7.07 4.14 13.53
N LYS A 142 7.60 3.81 14.71
CA LYS A 142 9.00 4.12 15.04
C LYS A 142 9.98 3.46 14.08
N LYS A 143 9.83 2.16 13.82
CA LYS A 143 10.71 1.41 12.92
C LYS A 143 10.65 1.92 11.48
N TRP A 144 9.46 2.26 10.99
CA TRP A 144 9.29 2.88 9.69
C TRP A 144 10.04 4.23 9.62
N ARG A 145 9.80 5.12 10.60
CA ARG A 145 10.44 6.43 10.66
C ARG A 145 11.97 6.35 10.77
N GLU A 146 12.50 5.39 11.54
CA GLU A 146 13.95 5.14 11.62
C GLU A 146 14.58 4.89 10.24
N GLY A 147 13.94 4.06 9.40
CA GLY A 147 14.40 3.78 8.04
C GLY A 147 14.26 4.99 7.10
N VAL A 148 13.12 5.68 7.15
CA VAL A 148 12.85 6.86 6.31
C VAL A 148 13.76 8.05 6.63
N ASN A 149 14.16 8.21 7.89
CA ASN A 149 15.02 9.31 8.34
C ASN A 149 16.51 9.07 8.05
N ASN A 150 16.95 7.80 8.02
CA ASN A 150 18.37 7.45 7.79
C ASN A 150 18.62 6.62 6.53
N PRO A 151 18.08 7.00 5.36
CA PRO A 151 18.12 6.13 4.20
C PRO A 151 19.50 6.07 3.51
N GLN A 152 20.38 7.05 3.79
CA GLN A 152 21.74 7.13 3.22
C GLN A 152 22.76 6.29 4.00
N GLU A 153 22.53 6.07 5.29
CA GLU A 153 23.38 5.27 6.18
C GLU A 153 22.53 4.17 6.82
N PRO A 154 21.99 3.23 6.02
CA PRO A 154 21.16 2.17 6.56
C PRO A 154 21.98 1.30 7.53
N ARG A 155 21.31 0.78 8.56
CA ARG A 155 21.92 -0.14 9.52
C ARG A 155 22.58 -1.32 8.79
N GLN A 156 23.88 -1.49 8.96
CA GLN A 156 24.59 -2.64 8.40
C GLN A 156 24.20 -3.93 9.15
N VAL A 157 23.60 -4.86 8.42
CA VAL A 157 23.18 -6.19 8.89
C VAL A 157 23.71 -7.33 8.03
N ILE A 158 24.18 -7.06 6.81
CA ILE A 158 24.89 -8.02 5.94
C ILE A 158 26.40 -7.75 6.05
N PHE A 159 27.15 -8.78 6.41
CA PHE A 159 28.61 -8.75 6.50
C PHE A 159 29.21 -9.85 5.65
N ASN A 160 30.30 -9.58 4.94
CA ASN A 160 31.05 -10.63 4.24
C ASN A 160 32.09 -11.24 5.18
N GLN A 161 32.17 -12.55 5.21
CA GLN A 161 33.25 -13.28 5.88
C GLN A 161 33.97 -14.17 4.87
N GLN A 162 35.26 -14.38 5.12
CA GLN A 162 36.07 -15.35 4.38
C GLN A 162 36.57 -16.39 5.38
N ILE A 163 35.68 -17.27 5.85
CA ILE A 163 36.07 -18.31 6.79
C ILE A 163 36.29 -19.61 6.00
N ARG A 164 37.58 -19.95 5.78
CA ARG A 164 37.99 -21.22 5.17
C ARG A 164 37.92 -22.40 6.14
N LYS A 165 36.78 -22.62 6.80
CA LYS A 165 36.53 -23.84 7.59
C LYS A 165 35.33 -24.58 7.01
N THR A 166 35.43 -25.90 6.99
CA THR A 166 34.27 -26.75 6.67
C THR A 166 33.23 -26.57 7.77
N VAL A 167 32.06 -26.02 7.43
CA VAL A 167 30.95 -25.81 8.37
C VAL A 167 29.85 -26.81 8.06
N THR A 168 29.25 -27.38 9.10
CA THR A 168 28.04 -28.18 8.96
C THR A 168 26.87 -27.24 8.69
N ILE A 169 26.20 -27.44 7.56
CA ILE A 169 25.02 -26.66 7.19
C ILE A 169 23.79 -27.26 7.86
N ASP A 170 23.10 -26.48 8.69
CA ASP A 170 21.92 -26.93 9.42
C ASP A 170 20.67 -26.94 8.50
N TYR A 171 20.53 -25.93 7.64
CA TYR A 171 19.36 -25.69 6.80
C TYR A 171 19.72 -25.38 5.34
N ASP A 172 18.87 -25.81 4.40
CA ASP A 172 18.97 -25.35 3.02
C ASP A 172 18.49 -23.91 2.89
N ILE A 173 17.39 -23.56 3.59
CA ILE A 173 16.78 -22.23 3.50
C ILE A 173 16.38 -21.74 4.89
N ILE A 174 16.71 -20.50 5.18
CA ILE A 174 16.29 -19.78 6.40
C ILE A 174 15.41 -18.61 5.98
N TYR A 175 14.13 -18.64 6.36
CA TYR A 175 13.19 -17.54 6.14
C TYR A 175 13.15 -16.64 7.37
N ILE A 176 13.20 -15.32 7.17
CA ILE A 176 12.99 -14.33 8.23
C ILE A 176 11.70 -13.56 7.91
N GLY A 177 10.68 -13.68 8.76
CA GLY A 177 9.33 -13.13 8.57
C GLY A 177 8.30 -14.23 8.25
N GLY A 178 7.37 -14.43 9.18
CA GLY A 178 6.39 -15.52 9.25
C GLY A 178 5.03 -15.25 8.61
N ALA A 179 4.73 -14.00 8.21
CA ALA A 179 3.51 -13.70 7.47
C ALA A 179 3.57 -14.28 6.04
N LEU A 180 3.98 -13.48 5.04
CA LEU A 180 4.12 -13.94 3.66
C LEU A 180 5.20 -15.02 3.49
N GLY A 181 6.23 -15.02 4.34
CA GLY A 181 7.32 -16.00 4.27
C GLY A 181 6.88 -17.44 4.58
N SER A 182 5.91 -17.64 5.47
CA SER A 182 5.44 -18.99 5.85
C SER A 182 4.81 -19.75 4.67
N ILE A 183 4.10 -19.03 3.80
CA ILE A 183 3.44 -19.61 2.61
C ILE A 183 4.51 -20.22 1.69
N HIS A 184 5.55 -19.46 1.37
CA HIS A 184 6.62 -19.95 0.50
C HIS A 184 7.52 -20.98 1.21
N ALA A 185 7.80 -20.78 2.49
CA ALA A 185 8.57 -21.73 3.32
C ALA A 185 7.93 -23.13 3.33
N ALA A 186 6.61 -23.19 3.50
CA ALA A 186 5.86 -24.45 3.48
C ALA A 186 5.95 -25.15 2.12
N VAL A 187 5.84 -24.40 1.01
CA VAL A 187 6.01 -24.96 -0.35
C VAL A 187 7.42 -25.53 -0.53
N MET A 188 8.45 -24.77 -0.16
CA MET A 188 9.84 -25.22 -0.30
C MET A 188 10.15 -26.44 0.59
N ALA A 189 9.62 -26.50 1.81
CA ALA A 189 9.77 -27.67 2.67
C ALA A 189 9.11 -28.91 2.04
N LYS A 190 7.93 -28.76 1.42
CA LYS A 190 7.27 -29.87 0.69
C LYS A 190 8.05 -30.37 -0.53
N LEU A 191 8.93 -29.54 -1.11
CA LEU A 191 9.88 -29.97 -2.14
C LEU A 191 11.08 -30.76 -1.58
N GLY A 192 11.18 -30.92 -0.26
CA GLY A 192 12.19 -31.71 0.43
C GLY A 192 13.38 -30.93 0.99
N TYR A 193 13.34 -29.59 0.97
CA TYR A 193 14.39 -28.75 1.54
C TYR A 193 14.30 -28.68 3.07
N LYS A 194 15.45 -28.62 3.75
CA LYS A 194 15.49 -28.33 5.19
C LYS A 194 15.26 -26.85 5.43
N VAL A 195 14.07 -26.50 5.94
CA VAL A 195 13.66 -25.11 6.11
C VAL A 195 13.56 -24.71 7.59
N LEU A 196 14.13 -23.56 7.93
CA LEU A 196 13.88 -22.85 9.18
C LEU A 196 13.10 -21.57 8.87
N LEU A 197 12.01 -21.33 9.59
CA LEU A 197 11.27 -20.07 9.59
C LEU A 197 11.49 -19.36 10.94
N ILE A 198 11.92 -18.11 10.89
CA ILE A 198 12.09 -17.24 12.06
C ILE A 198 11.06 -16.11 11.99
N GLU A 199 10.28 -15.94 13.05
CA GLU A 199 9.28 -14.88 13.20
C GLU A 199 9.52 -14.14 14.51
N ARG A 200 9.42 -12.81 14.46
CA ARG A 200 9.66 -11.92 15.59
C ARG A 200 8.51 -11.91 16.59
N LEU A 201 7.30 -12.21 16.13
CA LEU A 201 6.08 -12.27 16.93
C LEU A 201 5.73 -13.73 17.25
N PRO A 202 4.71 -14.00 18.08
CA PRO A 202 4.12 -15.32 18.14
C PRO A 202 3.63 -15.74 16.75
N PHE A 203 3.97 -16.95 16.31
CA PHE A 203 3.64 -17.41 14.96
C PHE A 203 2.13 -17.49 14.74
N GLY A 204 1.69 -17.27 13.49
CA GLY A 204 0.27 -17.34 13.11
C GLY A 204 -0.51 -16.04 13.33
N LYS A 205 0.08 -15.00 13.91
CA LYS A 205 -0.57 -13.70 14.09
C LYS A 205 -0.41 -12.79 12.87
N MET A 206 -1.43 -11.98 12.58
CA MET A 206 -1.43 -11.03 11.47
C MET A 206 -1.97 -9.64 11.86
N ASN A 207 -1.35 -8.59 11.32
CA ASN A 207 -1.76 -7.19 11.54
C ASN A 207 -2.85 -6.70 10.61
N ARG A 208 -3.19 -7.48 9.58
CA ARG A 208 -4.10 -7.11 8.50
C ARG A 208 -4.85 -8.36 8.06
N GLU A 209 -6.09 -8.21 7.64
CA GLU A 209 -6.78 -9.28 6.92
C GLU A 209 -6.42 -9.28 5.44
N TRP A 210 -6.58 -10.45 4.82
CA TRP A 210 -6.34 -10.63 3.41
C TRP A 210 -7.63 -10.90 2.65
N ASN A 211 -7.76 -10.20 1.54
CA ASN A 211 -8.76 -10.45 0.54
C ASN A 211 -8.09 -10.91 -0.76
N ILE A 212 -8.78 -11.78 -1.48
CA ILE A 212 -8.29 -12.34 -2.75
C ILE A 212 -9.50 -12.71 -3.62
N SER A 213 -9.26 -13.05 -4.89
CA SER A 213 -10.31 -13.66 -5.73
C SER A 213 -10.26 -15.18 -5.71
N ARG A 214 -11.40 -15.82 -5.98
CA ARG A 214 -11.53 -17.28 -6.14
C ARG A 214 -10.48 -17.86 -7.07
N GLU A 215 -10.20 -17.17 -8.18
CA GLU A 215 -9.24 -17.64 -9.18
C GLU A 215 -7.79 -17.59 -8.66
N GLU A 216 -7.41 -16.54 -7.94
CA GLU A 216 -6.03 -16.36 -7.49
C GLU A 216 -5.65 -17.34 -6.37
N ILE A 217 -6.55 -17.60 -5.42
CA ILE A 217 -6.28 -18.52 -4.30
C ILE A 217 -6.03 -19.97 -4.76
N GLN A 218 -6.55 -20.35 -5.94
CA GLN A 218 -6.31 -21.68 -6.53
C GLN A 218 -4.83 -21.94 -6.85
N SER A 219 -4.01 -20.89 -6.94
CA SER A 219 -2.56 -21.05 -7.12
C SER A 219 -1.93 -21.85 -5.97
N LEU A 220 -2.47 -21.73 -4.74
CA LEU A 220 -2.02 -22.52 -3.58
C LEU A 220 -2.36 -24.01 -3.73
N VAL A 221 -3.48 -24.33 -4.39
CA VAL A 221 -3.88 -25.72 -4.68
C VAL A 221 -3.05 -26.31 -5.81
N LYS A 222 -2.79 -25.53 -6.87
CA LYS A 222 -1.95 -25.96 -8.00
C LYS A 222 -0.52 -26.30 -7.57
N LEU A 223 0.01 -25.57 -6.59
CA LEU A 223 1.30 -25.86 -5.96
C LEU A 223 1.27 -27.03 -4.97
N GLY A 224 0.10 -27.62 -4.75
CA GLY A 224 -0.11 -28.67 -3.77
C GLY A 224 0.10 -28.21 -2.34
N LEU A 225 0.14 -26.90 -2.04
CA LEU A 225 0.28 -26.41 -0.66
C LEU A 225 -0.99 -26.74 0.14
N LEU A 226 -2.14 -26.38 -0.43
CA LEU A 226 -3.46 -26.62 0.14
C LEU A 226 -4.29 -27.53 -0.76
N THR A 227 -5.26 -28.21 -0.19
CA THR A 227 -6.35 -28.87 -0.90
C THR A 227 -7.52 -27.92 -1.11
N ASN A 228 -8.42 -28.23 -2.04
CA ASN A 228 -9.66 -27.46 -2.21
C ASN A 228 -10.47 -27.39 -0.90
N ASN A 229 -10.54 -28.50 -0.14
CA ASN A 229 -11.25 -28.51 1.13
C ASN A 229 -10.61 -27.58 2.16
N GLU A 230 -9.27 -27.58 2.27
CA GLU A 230 -8.56 -26.65 3.16
C GLU A 230 -8.78 -25.20 2.75
N VAL A 231 -8.82 -24.89 1.44
CA VAL A 231 -9.16 -23.55 0.94
C VAL A 231 -10.55 -23.14 1.42
N GLU A 232 -11.56 -23.99 1.34
CA GLU A 232 -12.90 -23.65 1.85
C GLU A 232 -12.89 -23.39 3.36
N THR A 233 -12.02 -24.06 4.13
CA THR A 233 -11.96 -23.84 5.58
C THR A 233 -11.36 -22.48 5.98
N ILE A 234 -10.59 -21.82 5.11
CA ILE A 234 -9.97 -20.52 5.38
C ILE A 234 -10.76 -19.34 4.82
N ILE A 235 -11.86 -19.59 4.10
CA ILE A 235 -12.73 -18.52 3.61
C ILE A 235 -13.68 -18.13 4.74
N SER A 236 -13.55 -16.89 5.21
CA SER A 236 -14.51 -16.31 6.14
C SER A 236 -15.77 -15.84 5.42
N ARG A 237 -15.61 -15.33 4.19
CA ARG A 237 -16.73 -14.86 3.36
C ARG A 237 -16.36 -14.83 1.89
N GLU A 238 -17.32 -15.18 1.05
CA GLU A 238 -17.36 -14.75 -0.35
C GLU A 238 -18.58 -13.83 -0.54
N TYR A 239 -18.36 -12.56 -0.86
CA TYR A 239 -19.42 -11.55 -1.00
C TYR A 239 -19.80 -11.32 -2.47
N ILE A 240 -20.97 -10.73 -2.69
CA ILE A 240 -21.61 -10.66 -4.01
C ILE A 240 -20.95 -9.62 -4.91
N ASP A 241 -20.72 -8.41 -4.39
CA ASP A 241 -20.15 -7.33 -5.19
C ASP A 241 -19.31 -6.35 -4.38
N GLY A 242 -18.29 -5.80 -5.04
CA GLY A 242 -17.36 -4.83 -4.51
C GLY A 242 -17.50 -3.51 -5.25
N PHE A 243 -17.62 -2.42 -4.51
CA PHE A 243 -17.83 -1.09 -5.07
C PHE A 243 -16.55 -0.25 -5.04
N ASN A 244 -16.32 0.46 -6.13
CA ASN A 244 -15.27 1.47 -6.22
C ASN A 244 -15.91 2.82 -6.55
N LYS A 245 -15.77 3.80 -5.65
CA LYS A 245 -16.35 5.13 -5.83
C LYS A 245 -15.57 6.19 -5.06
N PHE A 246 -15.23 7.28 -5.72
CA PHE A 246 -14.51 8.39 -5.12
C PHE A 246 -15.44 9.59 -4.98
N PHE A 247 -15.36 10.29 -3.86
CA PHE A 247 -16.12 11.50 -3.57
C PHE A 247 -16.01 12.49 -4.72
N ASP A 248 -17.14 12.94 -5.24
CA ASP A 248 -17.17 13.79 -6.43
C ASP A 248 -18.17 14.94 -6.33
N ALA A 249 -18.65 15.24 -5.12
CA ALA A 249 -19.59 16.33 -4.89
C ALA A 249 -19.02 17.70 -5.32
N ASN A 250 -17.70 17.88 -5.20
CA ASN A 250 -16.97 19.08 -5.62
C ASN A 250 -16.24 18.93 -6.96
N ASN A 251 -16.38 17.78 -7.65
CA ASN A 251 -15.76 17.60 -8.96
C ASN A 251 -16.52 18.39 -10.02
N PRO A 252 -15.84 18.87 -11.08
CA PRO A 252 -16.50 19.30 -12.30
C PRO A 252 -17.43 18.20 -12.83
N ASP A 253 -18.59 18.57 -13.37
CA ASP A 253 -19.63 17.59 -13.74
C ASP A 253 -19.14 16.51 -14.72
N HIS A 254 -18.28 16.88 -15.68
CA HIS A 254 -17.70 15.93 -16.64
C HIS A 254 -16.64 14.98 -16.05
N LEU A 255 -16.21 15.21 -14.80
CA LEU A 255 -15.25 14.40 -14.06
C LEU A 255 -15.90 13.60 -12.91
N LYS A 256 -17.23 13.59 -12.84
CA LYS A 256 -17.99 12.66 -12.01
C LYS A 256 -18.04 11.29 -12.68
N SER A 257 -18.21 10.23 -11.89
CA SER A 257 -18.29 8.87 -12.42
C SER A 257 -19.42 8.05 -11.80
N PRO A 258 -19.97 7.06 -12.52
CA PRO A 258 -20.76 6.02 -11.88
C PRO A 258 -19.89 5.19 -10.92
N ILE A 259 -20.54 4.36 -10.11
CA ILE A 259 -19.88 3.35 -9.29
C ILE A 259 -19.31 2.28 -10.21
N LEU A 260 -18.07 1.86 -9.97
CA LEU A 260 -17.49 0.69 -10.62
C LEU A 260 -17.73 -0.55 -9.77
N HIS A 261 -18.39 -1.55 -10.38
CA HIS A 261 -18.71 -2.84 -9.79
C HIS A 261 -17.63 -3.87 -10.11
N THR A 262 -17.17 -4.61 -9.10
CA THR A 262 -16.08 -5.59 -9.22
C THR A 262 -16.37 -6.87 -8.44
N PRO A 263 -17.31 -7.71 -8.90
CA PRO A 263 -17.83 -8.84 -8.12
C PRO A 263 -16.84 -9.99 -7.90
N THR A 264 -15.71 -9.97 -8.60
CA THR A 264 -14.69 -11.03 -8.50
C THR A 264 -13.32 -10.50 -8.11
N VAL A 265 -13.24 -9.25 -7.63
CA VAL A 265 -12.00 -8.62 -7.18
C VAL A 265 -12.05 -8.51 -5.66
N LEU A 266 -11.05 -9.09 -4.97
CA LEU A 266 -10.97 -9.11 -3.51
C LEU A 266 -12.23 -9.66 -2.81
N ASN A 267 -13.06 -10.41 -3.56
CA ASN A 267 -14.40 -10.83 -3.17
C ASN A 267 -14.42 -11.93 -2.11
N ILE A 268 -13.26 -12.52 -1.81
CA ILE A 268 -13.07 -13.53 -0.77
C ILE A 268 -12.27 -12.92 0.36
N ALA A 269 -12.89 -12.80 1.53
CA ALA A 269 -12.21 -12.51 2.79
C ALA A 269 -11.68 -13.81 3.39
N LEU A 270 -10.39 -13.83 3.72
CA LEU A 270 -9.72 -14.98 4.31
C LEU A 270 -9.58 -14.82 5.82
N ASN A 271 -9.70 -15.94 6.53
CA ASN A 271 -9.15 -16.07 7.87
C ASN A 271 -7.63 -16.22 7.77
N SER A 272 -6.94 -15.08 7.84
CA SER A 272 -5.49 -14.99 7.61
C SER A 272 -4.69 -15.81 8.63
N GLU A 273 -5.12 -15.83 9.89
CA GLU A 273 -4.45 -16.57 10.98
C GLU A 273 -4.55 -18.08 10.76
N LYS A 274 -5.74 -18.58 10.36
CA LYS A 274 -5.93 -19.98 10.02
C LYS A 274 -5.12 -20.40 8.80
N LEU A 275 -5.00 -19.55 7.78
CA LEU A 275 -4.11 -19.80 6.64
C LEU A 275 -2.65 -19.92 7.09
N LEU A 276 -2.17 -19.01 7.94
CA LEU A 276 -0.80 -19.07 8.47
C LEU A 276 -0.57 -20.34 9.30
N GLN A 277 -1.53 -20.70 10.14
CA GLN A 277 -1.46 -21.91 10.96
C GLN A 277 -1.36 -23.17 10.07
N LEU A 278 -2.22 -23.30 9.06
CA LEU A 278 -2.15 -24.39 8.09
C LEU A 278 -0.80 -24.42 7.37
N CYS A 279 -0.26 -23.27 6.95
CA CYS A 279 1.07 -23.22 6.34
C CYS A 279 2.16 -23.70 7.32
N GLY A 280 2.08 -23.31 8.60
CA GLY A 280 2.98 -23.79 9.64
C GLY A 280 2.89 -25.29 9.88
N GLU A 281 1.68 -25.85 9.93
CA GLU A 281 1.45 -27.29 10.03
C GLU A 281 2.05 -28.04 8.85
N LYS A 282 1.87 -27.55 7.61
CA LYS A 282 2.48 -28.14 6.40
C LYS A 282 4.01 -28.06 6.44
N LEU A 283 4.55 -26.94 6.89
CA LEU A 283 6.00 -26.74 7.05
C LEU A 283 6.58 -27.76 8.05
N ILE A 284 5.99 -27.89 9.23
CA ILE A 284 6.43 -28.83 10.28
C ILE A 284 6.27 -30.27 9.82
N ALA A 285 5.15 -30.62 9.18
CA ALA A 285 4.91 -31.97 8.64
C ALA A 285 5.94 -32.37 7.57
N ALA A 286 6.49 -31.39 6.83
CA ALA A 286 7.57 -31.60 5.89
C ALA A 286 8.98 -31.59 6.53
N GLY A 287 9.07 -31.53 7.86
CA GLY A 287 10.33 -31.54 8.61
C GLY A 287 10.97 -30.17 8.85
N GLY A 288 10.28 -29.08 8.48
CA GLY A 288 10.72 -27.72 8.78
C GLY A 288 10.59 -27.37 10.26
N LYS A 289 11.25 -26.27 10.67
CA LYS A 289 11.14 -25.71 12.02
C LYS A 289 10.66 -24.27 11.99
N ILE A 290 9.96 -23.87 13.05
CA ILE A 290 9.51 -22.49 13.27
C ILE A 290 10.10 -22.03 14.61
N TRP A 291 10.79 -20.90 14.60
CA TRP A 291 11.24 -20.17 15.79
C TRP A 291 10.49 -18.85 15.81
N ASP A 292 9.48 -18.77 16.65
CA ASP A 292 8.72 -17.53 16.87
C ASP A 292 9.32 -16.72 18.02
N GLU A 293 8.81 -15.51 18.20
CA GLU A 293 9.32 -14.55 19.19
C GLU A 293 10.85 -14.35 19.12
N THR A 294 11.41 -14.45 17.91
CA THR A 294 12.84 -14.48 17.66
C THR A 294 13.23 -13.39 16.66
N GLU A 295 14.07 -12.46 17.07
CA GLU A 295 14.46 -11.29 16.29
C GLU A 295 15.75 -11.55 15.48
N PHE A 296 15.73 -11.12 14.21
CA PHE A 296 16.91 -11.12 13.35
C PHE A 296 17.84 -9.95 13.72
N ILE A 297 19.13 -10.26 13.91
CA ILE A 297 20.15 -9.27 14.28
C ILE A 297 21.05 -8.92 13.09
N LYS A 298 21.67 -9.94 12.46
CA LYS A 298 22.57 -9.81 11.30
C LYS A 298 22.77 -11.14 10.59
N VAL A 299 23.36 -11.09 9.41
CA VAL A 299 23.81 -12.24 8.64
C VAL A 299 25.24 -12.04 8.16
N ASP A 300 26.08 -13.06 8.37
CA ASP A 300 27.41 -13.14 7.80
C ASP A 300 27.37 -14.07 6.59
N VAL A 301 27.84 -13.59 5.44
CA VAL A 301 27.80 -14.28 4.14
C VAL A 301 29.18 -14.78 3.77
N ASP A 302 29.27 -16.07 3.46
CA ASP A 302 30.46 -16.76 2.94
C ASP A 302 30.17 -17.30 1.52
N ASP A 303 31.17 -17.90 0.87
CA ASP A 303 31.04 -18.43 -0.49
C ASP A 303 30.11 -19.64 -0.54
N SER A 304 30.05 -20.43 0.53
CA SER A 304 29.32 -21.72 0.59
C SER A 304 28.08 -21.74 1.48
N HIS A 305 27.95 -20.78 2.40
CA HIS A 305 26.90 -20.76 3.41
C HIS A 305 26.70 -19.34 3.96
N ILE A 306 25.73 -19.21 4.85
CA ILE A 306 25.44 -18.02 5.65
C ILE A 306 25.35 -18.39 7.12
N ASN A 307 25.72 -17.44 7.99
CA ASN A 307 25.53 -17.53 9.44
C ASN A 307 24.56 -16.45 9.87
N VAL A 308 23.37 -16.84 10.32
CA VAL A 308 22.31 -15.92 10.76
C VAL A 308 22.35 -15.82 12.28
N TYR A 309 22.42 -14.59 12.79
CA TYR A 309 22.41 -14.29 14.22
C TYR A 309 21.04 -13.80 14.63
N VAL A 310 20.48 -14.43 15.66
CA VAL A 310 19.14 -14.15 16.16
C VAL A 310 19.12 -14.06 17.67
N GLU A 311 18.10 -13.41 18.21
CA GLU A 311 17.87 -13.24 19.66
C GLU A 311 16.43 -13.67 19.98
N ASN A 312 16.25 -14.60 20.91
CA ASN A 312 14.93 -14.93 21.41
C ASN A 312 14.47 -13.81 22.37
N LEU A 313 13.31 -13.22 22.11
CA LEU A 313 12.83 -12.05 22.83
C LEU A 313 12.39 -12.36 24.27
N PRO A 314 11.73 -13.49 24.57
CA PRO A 314 11.37 -13.87 25.93
C PRO A 314 12.55 -14.01 26.91
N ASP A 315 13.62 -14.70 26.52
CA ASP A 315 14.74 -15.03 27.42
C ASP A 315 16.03 -14.24 27.14
N GLY A 316 16.14 -13.58 25.98
CA GLY A 316 17.32 -12.83 25.55
C GLY A 316 18.44 -13.70 24.97
N ASP A 317 18.20 -15.00 24.76
CA ASP A 317 19.23 -15.93 24.29
C ASP A 317 19.58 -15.66 22.83
N ARG A 318 20.89 -15.45 22.60
CA ARG A 318 21.43 -15.26 21.25
C ARG A 318 21.89 -16.58 20.66
N LYS A 319 21.43 -16.84 19.44
CA LYS A 319 21.74 -18.07 18.69
C LYS A 319 22.34 -17.72 17.33
N GLN A 320 23.20 -18.61 16.85
CA GLN A 320 23.71 -18.62 15.49
C GLN A 320 23.15 -19.85 14.79
N VAL A 321 22.68 -19.68 13.56
CA VAL A 321 22.20 -20.79 12.72
C VAL A 321 22.82 -20.71 11.33
N THR A 322 23.23 -21.87 10.80
CA THR A 322 23.91 -21.97 9.51
C THR A 322 22.95 -22.42 8.42
N GLY A 323 22.96 -21.74 7.27
CA GLY A 323 22.15 -22.12 6.12
C GLY A 323 22.84 -21.95 4.77
N ARG A 324 22.24 -22.44 3.68
CA ARG A 324 22.74 -22.16 2.31
C ARG A 324 22.23 -20.84 1.75
N LEU A 325 21.02 -20.45 2.14
CA LEU A 325 20.29 -19.28 1.62
C LEU A 325 19.41 -18.66 2.72
N LEU A 326 19.38 -17.33 2.80
CA LEU A 326 18.41 -16.57 3.57
C LEU A 326 17.33 -15.98 2.65
N ILE A 327 16.07 -16.16 3.01
CA ILE A 327 14.95 -15.47 2.41
C ILE A 327 14.46 -14.37 3.35
N ASP A 328 14.59 -13.12 2.90
CA ASP A 328 14.08 -11.95 3.61
C ASP A 328 12.60 -11.71 3.27
N ALA A 329 11.73 -11.96 4.25
CA ALA A 329 10.29 -11.75 4.17
C ALA A 329 9.80 -10.82 5.31
N MET A 330 10.67 -9.95 5.85
CA MET A 330 10.37 -9.06 6.98
C MET A 330 9.49 -7.85 6.64
N GLY A 331 9.13 -7.68 5.36
CA GLY A 331 8.32 -6.56 4.89
C GLY A 331 9.03 -5.20 4.98
N THR A 332 8.28 -4.13 5.25
CA THR A 332 8.83 -2.75 5.32
C THR A 332 9.81 -2.51 6.46
N ALA A 333 9.81 -3.39 7.46
CA ALA A 333 10.73 -3.35 8.58
C ALA A 333 12.09 -4.03 8.27
N SER A 334 12.28 -4.59 7.07
CA SER A 334 13.50 -5.32 6.70
C SER A 334 14.74 -4.42 6.68
N PRO A 335 15.71 -4.58 7.61
CA PRO A 335 16.98 -3.87 7.51
C PRO A 335 17.82 -4.34 6.32
N ILE A 336 17.60 -5.55 5.81
CA ILE A 336 18.24 -6.07 4.59
C ILE A 336 17.79 -5.24 3.38
N ALA A 337 16.48 -5.03 3.21
CA ALA A 337 15.94 -4.24 2.11
C ALA A 337 16.48 -2.80 2.12
N TRP A 338 16.57 -2.18 3.31
CA TRP A 338 17.18 -0.87 3.51
C TRP A 338 18.67 -0.86 3.17
N GLN A 339 19.46 -1.83 3.64
CA GLN A 339 20.89 -1.90 3.32
C GLN A 339 21.15 -2.09 1.82
N LEU A 340 20.33 -2.86 1.11
CA LEU A 340 20.52 -3.13 -0.33
C LEU A 340 20.13 -1.98 -1.25
N ASN A 341 19.22 -1.09 -0.83
CA ASN A 341 18.61 -0.08 -1.72
C ASN A 341 18.64 1.36 -1.19
N GLY A 342 19.02 1.60 0.08
CA GLY A 342 19.13 2.93 0.69
C GLY A 342 17.88 3.79 0.51
N ASN A 343 18.05 5.00 -0.01
CA ASN A 343 16.97 5.96 -0.34
C ASN A 343 15.86 5.44 -1.23
N ARG A 344 16.09 4.36 -1.98
CA ARG A 344 15.09 3.74 -2.85
C ARG A 344 14.71 2.35 -2.35
N ALA A 345 14.88 2.10 -1.05
CA ALA A 345 14.27 0.95 -0.40
C ALA A 345 12.76 0.96 -0.59
N PHE A 346 12.11 2.13 -0.60
CA PHE A 346 10.72 2.29 -1.01
C PHE A 346 10.55 3.67 -1.65
N ASP A 347 9.87 3.76 -2.81
CA ASP A 347 9.61 5.05 -3.47
C ASP A 347 8.26 5.65 -3.01
N SER A 348 7.34 4.80 -2.55
CA SER A 348 6.05 5.17 -1.97
C SER A 348 5.65 4.24 -0.83
N VAL A 349 4.71 4.69 -0.01
CA VAL A 349 4.10 3.87 1.04
C VAL A 349 2.61 4.19 1.17
N CYS A 350 1.82 3.21 1.62
CA CYS A 350 0.50 3.44 2.17
C CYS A 350 0.54 3.16 3.66
N PRO A 351 0.54 4.19 4.51
CA PRO A 351 0.21 4.01 5.91
C PRO A 351 -1.27 3.59 5.95
N THR A 352 -1.53 2.48 6.62
CA THR A 352 -2.85 1.85 6.69
C THR A 352 -3.20 1.57 8.14
N VAL A 353 -4.40 1.95 8.54
CA VAL A 353 -5.00 1.63 9.84
C VAL A 353 -6.41 1.07 9.62
N GLY A 354 -7.00 0.52 10.65
CA GLY A 354 -8.32 -0.09 10.57
C GLY A 354 -8.63 -0.96 11.77
N ALA A 355 -9.71 -1.71 11.66
CA ALA A 355 -10.10 -2.71 12.64
C ALA A 355 -10.99 -3.79 12.01
N VAL A 356 -11.00 -4.95 12.65
CA VAL A 356 -12.07 -5.94 12.52
C VAL A 356 -13.10 -5.66 13.62
N ILE A 357 -14.33 -5.40 13.22
CA ILE A 357 -15.47 -5.14 14.09
C ILE A 357 -16.35 -6.39 14.06
N GLU A 358 -16.68 -6.93 15.22
CA GLU A 358 -17.44 -8.17 15.36
C GLU A 358 -18.93 -7.98 15.12
N SER A 359 -19.50 -6.91 15.69
CA SER A 359 -20.92 -6.59 15.60
C SER A 359 -21.19 -5.16 16.09
N GLY A 360 -22.47 -4.77 16.15
CA GLY A 360 -22.93 -3.49 16.72
C GLY A 360 -23.28 -2.42 15.69
N PHE A 361 -23.17 -2.71 14.40
CA PHE A 361 -23.77 -1.86 13.36
C PHE A 361 -25.30 -1.98 13.41
N GLU A 362 -25.99 -0.84 13.41
CA GLU A 362 -27.45 -0.81 13.39
C GLU A 362 -27.99 -1.44 12.08
N PRO A 363 -29.13 -2.16 12.12
CA PRO A 363 -29.70 -2.76 10.92
C PRO A 363 -29.92 -1.76 9.78
N GLY A 364 -29.46 -2.11 8.57
CA GLY A 364 -29.59 -1.28 7.38
C GLY A 364 -28.47 -0.25 7.17
N VAL A 365 -27.55 -0.08 8.14
CA VAL A 365 -26.33 0.71 7.94
C VAL A 365 -25.40 0.07 6.90
N TRP A 366 -25.34 -1.25 6.91
CA TRP A 366 -24.52 -2.03 5.99
C TRP A 366 -25.18 -3.37 5.64
N ASP A 367 -24.93 -3.85 4.43
CA ASP A 367 -25.36 -5.15 3.92
C ASP A 367 -24.13 -6.03 3.70
N ASN A 368 -24.07 -7.14 4.43
CA ASN A 368 -22.95 -8.08 4.44
C ASN A 368 -22.69 -8.82 3.12
N LYS A 369 -23.53 -8.60 2.11
CA LYS A 369 -23.31 -9.08 0.74
C LYS A 369 -22.39 -8.19 -0.07
N TYR A 370 -22.04 -6.99 0.43
CA TYR A 370 -21.29 -6.00 -0.34
C TYR A 370 -20.09 -5.45 0.43
N GLY A 371 -19.03 -5.14 -0.32
CA GLY A 371 -17.83 -4.48 0.17
C GLY A 371 -17.53 -3.17 -0.56
N ASP A 372 -16.73 -2.31 0.06
CA ASP A 372 -16.11 -1.17 -0.60
C ASP A 372 -14.66 -1.54 -0.89
N VAL A 373 -14.33 -1.70 -2.17
CA VAL A 373 -12.97 -2.05 -2.61
C VAL A 373 -12.08 -0.81 -2.60
N LEU A 374 -12.57 0.33 -3.10
CA LEU A 374 -11.87 1.62 -2.99
C LEU A 374 -12.90 2.74 -2.89
N ASN A 375 -12.96 3.40 -1.74
CA ASN A 375 -13.89 4.49 -1.48
C ASN A 375 -13.18 5.74 -0.97
N SER A 376 -13.49 6.93 -1.49
CA SER A 376 -13.17 8.17 -0.77
C SER A 376 -14.46 8.82 -0.25
N HIS A 377 -14.45 9.19 1.03
CA HIS A 377 -15.57 9.84 1.69
C HIS A 377 -15.58 11.37 1.51
N GLY A 378 -14.42 11.96 1.24
CA GLY A 378 -14.27 13.40 1.02
C GLY A 378 -13.03 13.72 0.17
N ASP A 379 -12.77 15.01 0.03
CA ASP A 379 -11.63 15.55 -0.68
C ASP A 379 -10.34 15.46 0.16
N ILE A 380 -9.25 16.07 -0.32
CA ILE A 380 -7.96 16.06 0.39
C ILE A 380 -8.13 16.54 1.84
N SER A 381 -7.63 15.74 2.78
CA SER A 381 -7.67 15.98 4.23
C SER A 381 -6.26 16.03 4.81
N ARG A 382 -5.85 17.23 5.24
CA ARG A 382 -4.52 17.52 5.82
C ARG A 382 -3.37 17.04 4.93
N GLY A 383 -3.44 17.40 3.65
CA GLY A 383 -2.46 17.00 2.63
C GLY A 383 -2.45 15.50 2.31
N ARG A 384 -3.59 14.79 2.44
CA ARG A 384 -3.73 13.36 2.12
C ARG A 384 -5.06 13.11 1.42
N GLN A 385 -5.09 12.27 0.38
CA GLN A 385 -6.36 11.71 -0.10
C GLN A 385 -6.66 10.44 0.68
N LEU A 386 -7.58 10.52 1.65
CA LEU A 386 -7.98 9.37 2.45
C LEU A 386 -8.87 8.43 1.62
N ILE A 387 -8.56 7.14 1.68
CA ILE A 387 -9.26 6.06 0.99
C ILE A 387 -9.65 5.00 2.03
N TRP A 388 -10.88 4.52 1.89
CA TRP A 388 -11.51 3.50 2.72
C TRP A 388 -11.65 2.20 1.94
N GLU A 389 -11.44 1.12 2.66
CA GLU A 389 -11.77 -0.25 2.25
C GLU A 389 -12.71 -0.85 3.31
N LEU A 390 -13.63 -1.69 2.86
CA LEU A 390 -14.54 -2.40 3.74
C LEU A 390 -14.86 -3.77 3.16
N PHE A 391 -14.64 -4.81 3.97
CA PHE A 391 -14.83 -6.19 3.56
C PHE A 391 -15.66 -6.97 4.60
N PRO A 392 -16.77 -7.62 4.19
CA PRO A 392 -17.51 -8.54 5.06
C PRO A 392 -16.64 -9.74 5.45
N GLY A 393 -16.69 -10.11 6.73
CA GLY A 393 -16.06 -11.29 7.30
C GLY A 393 -17.06 -12.39 7.67
N GLU A 394 -16.63 -13.24 8.60
CA GLU A 394 -17.45 -14.33 9.15
C GLU A 394 -18.61 -13.77 9.99
N ASN A 395 -19.79 -14.40 9.97
CA ASN A 395 -20.97 -13.91 10.70
C ASN A 395 -21.34 -12.45 10.37
N GLU A 396 -21.28 -11.54 11.35
CA GLU A 396 -21.52 -10.10 11.22
C GLU A 396 -20.21 -9.30 11.15
N GLU A 397 -19.05 -9.98 11.12
CA GLU A 397 -17.75 -9.32 11.13
C GLU A 397 -17.59 -8.41 9.92
N LEU A 398 -16.93 -7.29 10.18
CA LEU A 398 -16.64 -6.28 9.19
C LEU A 398 -15.22 -5.76 9.39
N THR A 399 -14.40 -5.92 8.35
CA THR A 399 -13.06 -5.34 8.34
C THR A 399 -13.10 -4.02 7.61
N ILE A 400 -12.68 -2.94 8.28
CA ILE A 400 -12.61 -1.59 7.69
C ILE A 400 -11.17 -1.10 7.75
N TYR A 401 -10.68 -0.58 6.64
CA TYR A 401 -9.39 0.11 6.56
C TYR A 401 -9.54 1.56 6.15
N LEU A 402 -8.62 2.38 6.63
CA LEU A 402 -8.33 3.73 6.17
C LEU A 402 -6.85 3.79 5.78
N PHE A 403 -6.56 4.28 4.59
CA PHE A 403 -5.20 4.46 4.09
C PHE A 403 -5.09 5.65 3.15
N HIS A 404 -3.87 6.03 2.80
CA HIS A 404 -3.63 6.97 1.72
C HIS A 404 -2.31 6.67 1.02
N TYR A 405 -2.24 7.03 -0.26
CA TYR A 405 -0.99 6.97 -1.03
C TYR A 405 -0.06 8.06 -0.51
N HIS A 406 1.18 7.70 -0.21
CA HIS A 406 2.11 8.61 0.43
C HIS A 406 3.51 8.55 -0.19
N GLN A 407 4.15 9.71 -0.26
CA GLN A 407 5.54 9.84 -0.63
C GLN A 407 6.42 9.49 0.57
N VAL A 408 7.44 8.65 0.36
CA VAL A 408 8.47 8.43 1.38
C VAL A 408 9.31 9.71 1.53
N ASN A 409 9.21 10.38 2.69
CA ASN A 409 9.85 11.67 2.95
C ASN A 409 10.22 11.80 4.43
N ALA A 410 11.46 12.19 4.76
CA ALA A 410 11.91 12.34 6.16
C ALA A 410 11.14 13.41 6.95
N LYS A 411 10.70 14.50 6.29
CA LYS A 411 9.89 15.55 6.93
C LYS A 411 8.48 15.08 7.25
N ASN A 412 7.92 14.24 6.38
CA ASN A 412 6.61 13.62 6.57
C ASN A 412 6.68 12.13 6.22
N PRO A 413 7.09 11.26 7.17
CA PRO A 413 7.23 9.83 6.89
C PRO A 413 5.89 9.09 6.70
N GLY A 414 4.77 9.70 7.08
CA GLY A 414 3.48 9.03 7.24
C GLY A 414 3.31 8.45 8.65
N SER A 415 2.11 8.56 9.22
CA SER A 415 1.83 8.23 10.62
C SER A 415 0.67 7.26 10.75
N LEU A 416 0.82 6.23 11.59
CA LEU A 416 -0.26 5.32 11.97
C LEU A 416 -1.09 5.93 13.11
N LEU A 417 -0.46 6.58 14.08
CA LEU A 417 -1.18 7.18 15.22
C LEU A 417 -2.12 8.32 14.80
N GLU A 418 -1.66 9.24 13.95
CA GLU A 418 -2.53 10.29 13.39
C GLU A 418 -3.70 9.70 12.60
N MET A 419 -3.43 8.61 11.89
CA MET A 419 -4.43 7.93 11.09
C MET A 419 -5.45 7.18 11.93
N TYR A 420 -5.07 6.59 13.06
CA TYR A 420 -6.04 5.98 13.98
C TYR A 420 -6.98 7.02 14.57
N GLU A 421 -6.45 8.19 14.93
CA GLU A 421 -7.28 9.28 15.42
C GLU A 421 -8.26 9.76 14.33
N ASP A 422 -7.80 9.83 13.06
CA ASP A 422 -8.68 10.05 11.91
C ASP A 422 -9.71 8.94 11.74
N PHE A 423 -9.30 7.68 11.82
CA PHE A 423 -10.17 6.52 11.63
C PHE A 423 -11.35 6.56 12.60
N PHE A 424 -11.10 6.70 13.91
CA PHE A 424 -12.18 6.71 14.90
C PHE A 424 -13.05 7.97 14.82
N THR A 425 -12.50 9.11 14.41
CA THR A 425 -13.29 10.34 14.26
C THR A 425 -14.19 10.30 13.02
N ILE A 426 -13.70 9.73 11.92
CA ILE A 426 -14.36 9.80 10.60
C ILE A 426 -15.28 8.59 10.37
N LEU A 427 -15.07 7.46 11.06
CA LEU A 427 -15.92 6.27 10.91
C LEU A 427 -17.44 6.55 11.03
N PRO A 428 -17.93 7.38 11.98
CA PRO A 428 -19.33 7.79 12.01
C PRO A 428 -19.78 8.55 10.75
N GLU A 429 -18.92 9.36 10.14
CA GLU A 429 -19.23 10.10 8.90
C GLU A 429 -19.32 9.14 7.71
N TYR A 430 -18.37 8.20 7.62
CA TYR A 430 -18.29 7.22 6.55
C TYR A 430 -19.43 6.18 6.59
N ARG A 431 -19.76 5.64 7.78
CA ARG A 431 -20.73 4.54 7.93
C ARG A 431 -21.97 4.89 8.74
N ARG A 432 -22.18 6.13 9.18
CA ARG A 432 -23.37 6.54 9.94
C ARG A 432 -23.64 5.62 11.14
N CYS A 433 -22.59 5.24 11.84
CA CYS A 433 -22.65 4.34 12.98
C CYS A 433 -22.32 5.07 14.28
N ASP A 434 -22.80 4.49 15.39
CA ASP A 434 -22.37 4.87 16.73
C ASP A 434 -21.18 3.99 17.14
N VAL A 435 -19.99 4.60 17.11
CA VAL A 435 -18.71 3.93 17.37
C VAL A 435 -18.65 3.38 18.79
N ASP A 436 -19.42 3.93 19.73
CA ASP A 436 -19.45 3.44 21.11
C ASP A 436 -20.24 2.14 21.30
N LYS A 437 -21.12 1.80 20.36
CA LYS A 437 -21.89 0.54 20.33
C LYS A 437 -21.19 -0.61 19.60
N LEU A 438 -20.10 -0.34 18.88
CA LEU A 438 -19.38 -1.35 18.13
C LEU A 438 -18.61 -2.29 19.06
N VAL A 439 -18.62 -3.58 18.72
CA VAL A 439 -17.83 -4.61 19.38
C VAL A 439 -16.54 -4.81 18.58
N TRP A 440 -15.40 -4.45 19.17
CA TRP A 440 -14.11 -4.47 18.47
C TRP A 440 -13.40 -5.81 18.66
N LYS A 441 -13.02 -6.46 17.57
CA LYS A 441 -12.28 -7.73 17.62
C LYS A 441 -10.79 -7.51 17.72
N LYS A 442 -10.22 -6.75 16.78
CA LYS A 442 -8.80 -6.38 16.78
C LYS A 442 -8.52 -5.17 15.87
N PRO A 443 -7.46 -4.40 16.14
CA PRO A 443 -7.00 -3.37 15.22
C PRO A 443 -6.25 -3.99 14.04
N THR A 444 -6.25 -3.29 12.90
CA THR A 444 -5.42 -3.63 11.75
C THR A 444 -4.54 -2.46 11.32
N PHE A 445 -3.26 -2.70 11.04
CA PHE A 445 -2.33 -1.62 10.71
C PHE A 445 -1.08 -2.10 9.95
N GLY A 446 -0.41 -1.15 9.31
CA GLY A 446 0.91 -1.36 8.74
C GLY A 446 1.29 -0.31 7.71
N TYR A 447 2.49 -0.46 7.17
CA TYR A 447 2.96 0.29 6.02
C TYR A 447 3.03 -0.65 4.83
N ILE A 448 2.33 -0.33 3.75
CA ILE A 448 2.34 -1.12 2.53
C ILE A 448 3.26 -0.42 1.52
N PRO A 449 4.37 -1.04 1.10
CA PRO A 449 5.34 -0.34 0.28
C PRO A 449 4.98 -0.40 -1.21
N GLY A 450 5.44 0.61 -1.94
CA GLY A 450 5.48 0.61 -3.40
C GLY A 450 6.86 1.05 -3.91
N HIS A 451 7.26 0.47 -5.05
CA HIS A 451 8.51 0.81 -5.74
C HIS A 451 8.22 1.28 -7.16
N PHE A 452 8.81 2.40 -7.55
CA PHE A 452 8.66 3.00 -8.87
C PHE A 452 9.78 2.48 -9.76
N SER A 453 9.73 1.18 -10.06
CA SER A 453 10.72 0.51 -10.91
C SER A 453 10.87 1.26 -12.23
N THR A 454 12.09 1.43 -12.73
CA THR A 454 12.36 1.94 -14.10
C THR A 454 12.74 0.85 -15.10
N SER A 455 13.10 -0.32 -14.59
CA SER A 455 13.42 -1.51 -15.36
C SER A 455 13.27 -2.76 -14.48
N SER A 456 13.38 -3.94 -15.10
CA SER A 456 13.38 -5.22 -14.39
C SER A 456 14.58 -5.42 -13.47
N SER A 457 15.59 -4.55 -13.49
CA SER A 457 16.80 -4.63 -12.65
C SER A 457 17.01 -3.41 -11.75
N ASP A 458 16.10 -2.43 -11.77
CA ASP A 458 16.24 -1.16 -11.03
C ASP A 458 16.36 -1.36 -9.51
N ARG A 459 15.63 -2.34 -8.99
CA ARG A 459 15.68 -2.72 -7.57
C ARG A 459 16.60 -3.92 -7.33
N THR A 460 17.44 -3.84 -6.29
CA THR A 460 18.28 -4.93 -5.81
C THR A 460 17.49 -5.75 -4.80
N ILE A 461 17.12 -6.98 -5.16
CA ILE A 461 16.33 -7.87 -4.27
C ILE A 461 17.13 -9.07 -3.75
N ALA A 462 18.42 -9.12 -4.05
CA ALA A 462 19.28 -10.23 -3.69
C ALA A 462 20.69 -9.75 -3.40
N TYR A 463 21.40 -10.59 -2.66
CA TYR A 463 22.84 -10.56 -2.46
C TYR A 463 23.35 -12.01 -2.59
N ASN A 464 24.65 -12.26 -2.50
CA ASN A 464 25.14 -13.64 -2.41
C ASN A 464 24.44 -14.34 -1.24
N ARG A 465 23.77 -15.45 -1.53
CA ARG A 465 23.03 -16.30 -0.58
C ARG A 465 21.92 -15.60 0.21
N ILE A 466 21.40 -14.48 -0.30
CA ILE A 466 20.28 -13.75 0.29
C ILE A 466 19.31 -13.33 -0.82
N MET A 467 18.01 -13.50 -0.61
CA MET A 467 16.98 -13.03 -1.53
C MET A 467 15.75 -12.53 -0.76
N SER A 468 15.19 -11.38 -1.16
CA SER A 468 13.95 -10.84 -0.58
C SER A 468 12.72 -11.30 -1.35
N ILE A 469 11.59 -11.46 -0.64
CA ILE A 469 10.25 -11.69 -1.20
C ILE A 469 9.20 -10.78 -0.54
N GLY A 470 7.98 -10.75 -1.11
CA GLY A 470 6.86 -9.98 -0.56
C GLY A 470 7.18 -8.48 -0.42
N ASP A 471 6.69 -7.87 0.67
CA ASP A 471 6.84 -6.44 0.91
C ASP A 471 8.32 -5.99 1.07
N ALA A 472 9.23 -6.88 1.48
CA ALA A 472 10.67 -6.56 1.53
C ALA A 472 11.25 -6.41 0.11
N ALA A 473 10.82 -7.27 -0.81
CA ALA A 473 11.18 -7.15 -2.22
C ALA A 473 10.48 -5.99 -2.94
N SER A 474 9.32 -5.53 -2.45
CA SER A 474 8.52 -4.41 -3.02
C SER A 474 8.40 -4.46 -4.55
N LEU A 475 8.00 -5.62 -5.08
CA LEU A 475 7.77 -5.82 -6.51
C LEU A 475 6.27 -5.91 -6.87
N GLN A 476 5.39 -5.78 -5.88
CA GLN A 476 3.95 -5.74 -6.07
C GLN A 476 3.48 -4.44 -6.76
N SER A 477 2.20 -4.44 -7.16
CA SER A 477 1.57 -3.28 -7.77
C SER A 477 1.46 -2.10 -6.81
N PRO A 478 2.01 -0.93 -7.17
CA PRO A 478 1.86 0.29 -6.38
C PRO A 478 0.48 0.95 -6.58
N LEU A 479 -0.38 0.39 -7.44
CA LEU A 479 -1.72 0.93 -7.72
C LEU A 479 -2.83 0.26 -6.89
N VAL A 480 -2.69 -1.03 -6.57
CA VAL A 480 -3.70 -1.76 -5.79
C VAL A 480 -3.14 -2.35 -4.50
N PHE A 481 -1.82 -2.23 -4.28
CA PHE A 481 -1.12 -2.58 -3.04
C PHE A 481 -1.42 -3.96 -2.45
N THR A 482 -1.73 -4.94 -3.30
CA THR A 482 -2.03 -6.32 -2.91
C THR A 482 -0.75 -7.14 -2.70
N GLY A 483 -0.05 -6.95 -1.58
CA GLY A 483 1.17 -7.72 -1.26
C GLY A 483 0.95 -9.25 -1.25
N PHE A 484 -0.12 -9.71 -0.60
CA PHE A 484 -0.52 -11.12 -0.57
C PHE A 484 -0.94 -11.63 -1.95
N GLY A 485 -1.86 -10.94 -2.62
CA GLY A 485 -2.33 -11.33 -3.97
C GLY A 485 -1.17 -11.40 -4.98
N SER A 486 -0.26 -10.43 -4.96
CA SER A 486 0.95 -10.44 -5.79
C SER A 486 1.86 -11.64 -5.51
N LEU A 487 2.09 -11.97 -4.24
CA LEU A 487 2.87 -13.16 -3.88
C LEU A 487 2.20 -14.42 -4.41
N VAL A 488 0.91 -14.62 -4.15
CA VAL A 488 0.17 -15.83 -4.55
C VAL A 488 0.21 -16.00 -6.09
N ARG A 489 0.01 -14.92 -6.85
CA ARG A 489 0.12 -14.91 -8.32
C ARG A 489 1.50 -15.33 -8.82
N ASN A 490 2.55 -14.97 -8.10
CA ASN A 490 3.94 -15.24 -8.51
C ASN A 490 4.56 -16.45 -7.80
N LEU A 491 3.83 -17.13 -6.91
CA LEU A 491 4.39 -18.14 -6.02
C LEU A 491 4.99 -19.31 -6.78
N GLU A 492 4.32 -19.76 -7.84
CA GLU A 492 4.80 -20.86 -8.69
C GLU A 492 6.12 -20.51 -9.39
N ARG A 493 6.18 -19.30 -9.96
CA ARG A 493 7.39 -18.78 -10.61
C ARG A 493 8.55 -18.71 -9.61
N LEU A 494 8.32 -18.12 -8.44
CA LEU A 494 9.35 -17.96 -7.40
C LEU A 494 9.86 -19.32 -6.93
N THR A 495 8.94 -20.25 -6.68
CA THR A 495 9.24 -21.62 -6.23
C THR A 495 10.09 -22.37 -7.26
N THR A 496 9.65 -22.41 -8.53
CA THR A 496 10.33 -23.16 -9.60
C THR A 496 11.73 -22.62 -9.85
N LEU A 497 11.88 -21.30 -9.97
CA LEU A 497 13.18 -20.67 -10.21
C LEU A 497 14.13 -20.87 -9.00
N LEU A 498 13.61 -20.75 -7.77
CA LEU A 498 14.43 -20.97 -6.58
C LEU A 498 14.85 -22.44 -6.43
N ASN A 499 13.97 -23.38 -6.76
CA ASN A 499 14.29 -24.81 -6.78
C ASN A 499 15.46 -25.12 -7.73
N VAL A 500 15.46 -24.55 -8.94
CA VAL A 500 16.59 -24.70 -9.89
C VAL A 500 17.86 -24.08 -9.30
N ALA A 501 17.77 -22.90 -8.69
CA ALA A 501 18.93 -22.25 -8.09
C ALA A 501 19.54 -23.07 -6.95
N LEU A 502 18.73 -23.64 -6.07
CA LEU A 502 19.19 -24.48 -4.96
C LEU A 502 19.80 -25.81 -5.42
N LYS A 503 19.22 -26.48 -6.42
CA LYS A 503 19.74 -27.75 -6.95
C LYS A 503 21.14 -27.62 -7.53
N HIS A 504 21.42 -26.49 -8.17
CA HIS A 504 22.69 -26.25 -8.88
C HIS A 504 23.61 -25.25 -8.17
N ASP A 505 23.32 -24.93 -6.91
CA ASP A 505 24.03 -23.93 -6.09
C ASP A 505 24.25 -22.57 -6.78
N LEU A 506 23.27 -22.13 -7.57
CA LEU A 506 23.24 -20.81 -8.23
C LEU A 506 22.79 -19.73 -7.25
N LEU A 507 23.45 -19.66 -6.10
CA LEU A 507 23.08 -18.80 -4.97
C LEU A 507 23.93 -17.51 -4.92
N ASP A 508 24.60 -17.17 -6.01
CA ASP A 508 25.24 -15.86 -6.18
C ASP A 508 24.22 -14.76 -6.52
N PHE A 509 24.65 -13.52 -6.33
CA PHE A 509 23.89 -12.32 -6.63
C PHE A 509 23.30 -12.32 -8.06
N GLN A 510 24.09 -12.69 -9.07
CA GLN A 510 23.63 -12.58 -10.46
C GLN A 510 22.48 -13.53 -10.75
N ASN A 511 22.48 -14.74 -10.18
CA ASN A 511 21.44 -15.73 -10.37
C ASN A 511 20.22 -15.46 -9.49
N LEU A 512 20.41 -15.18 -8.19
CA LEU A 512 19.31 -14.88 -7.28
C LEU A 512 18.54 -13.63 -7.69
N ASN A 513 19.21 -12.58 -8.15
CA ASN A 513 18.54 -11.33 -8.56
C ASN A 513 17.66 -11.48 -9.83
N LYS A 514 17.68 -12.64 -10.51
CA LYS A 514 16.76 -12.98 -11.62
C LYS A 514 15.42 -13.56 -11.14
N ILE A 515 15.37 -14.06 -9.91
CA ILE A 515 14.18 -14.68 -9.31
C ILE A 515 13.26 -13.58 -8.79
N ARG A 516 12.50 -12.93 -9.68
CA ARG A 516 11.72 -11.72 -9.36
C ARG A 516 10.24 -11.94 -9.59
N ALA A 517 9.39 -11.29 -8.79
CA ALA A 517 7.96 -11.13 -9.06
C ALA A 517 7.65 -9.90 -9.95
N PHE A 518 8.65 -9.33 -10.62
CA PHE A 518 8.50 -8.14 -11.46
C PHE A 518 7.61 -8.42 -12.68
N GLN A 519 6.71 -7.48 -12.98
CA GLN A 519 5.86 -7.46 -14.16
C GLN A 519 5.92 -6.07 -14.82
N SER A 520 6.18 -6.02 -16.13
CA SER A 520 6.36 -4.74 -16.85
C SER A 520 5.06 -3.95 -17.02
N ASN A 521 3.92 -4.63 -17.08
CA ASN A 521 2.62 -3.98 -17.12
C ASN A 521 2.33 -3.24 -15.80
N ILE A 522 2.73 -3.79 -14.65
CA ILE A 522 2.64 -3.10 -13.36
C ILE A 522 3.61 -1.90 -13.30
N ALA A 523 4.82 -2.06 -13.84
CA ALA A 523 5.81 -0.99 -13.81
C ALA A 523 5.39 0.27 -14.61
N VAL A 524 4.38 0.21 -15.49
CA VAL A 524 3.87 1.42 -16.17
C VAL A 524 2.77 2.14 -15.37
N THR A 525 2.18 1.50 -14.35
CA THR A 525 1.05 2.07 -13.59
C THR A 525 1.46 2.86 -12.36
N TRP A 526 2.73 2.84 -11.93
CA TRP A 526 3.15 3.61 -10.76
C TRP A 526 2.99 5.12 -10.93
N LEU A 527 2.97 5.65 -12.16
CA LEU A 527 2.65 7.06 -12.37
C LEU A 527 1.22 7.40 -11.91
N PHE A 528 0.29 6.45 -11.99
CA PHE A 528 -1.05 6.64 -11.43
C PHE A 528 -1.01 6.72 -9.90
N SER A 529 -0.24 5.85 -9.24
CA SER A 529 -0.12 5.91 -7.77
C SER A 529 0.55 7.21 -7.30
N LYS A 530 1.51 7.74 -8.08
CA LYS A 530 2.03 9.11 -7.89
C LYS A 530 0.96 10.18 -8.08
N GLY A 531 0.07 10.00 -9.05
CA GLY A 531 -1.11 10.84 -9.26
C GLY A 531 -2.19 10.71 -8.18
N MET A 532 -2.09 9.72 -7.28
CA MET A 532 -3.02 9.48 -6.17
C MET A 532 -2.53 10.02 -4.83
N MET A 533 -1.30 10.53 -4.76
CA MET A 533 -0.74 11.12 -3.53
C MET A 533 -0.65 12.64 -3.65
N VAL A 534 -0.78 13.31 -2.51
CA VAL A 534 -0.43 14.72 -2.37
C VAL A 534 1.05 14.78 -1.97
N PRO A 535 1.94 15.43 -2.75
CA PRO A 535 3.34 15.52 -2.36
C PRO A 535 3.50 16.36 -1.08
N THR A 536 4.52 16.03 -0.27
CA THR A 536 4.81 16.78 0.96
C THR A 536 4.98 18.28 0.68
N ASP A 537 4.43 19.12 1.55
CA ASP A 537 4.43 20.59 1.47
C ASP A 537 3.67 21.21 0.27
N LYS A 538 2.93 20.41 -0.52
CA LYS A 538 2.14 20.93 -1.65
C LYS A 538 0.69 21.17 -1.25
N PHE A 539 0.23 22.40 -1.45
CA PHE A 539 -1.20 22.71 -1.52
C PHE A 539 -1.71 22.55 -2.95
N ILE A 540 -2.63 21.61 -3.17
CA ILE A 540 -3.33 21.44 -4.44
C ILE A 540 -4.84 21.66 -4.24
N ALA A 541 -5.61 21.80 -5.33
CA ALA A 541 -7.05 21.96 -5.21
C ALA A 541 -7.67 20.70 -4.58
N PRO A 542 -8.58 20.81 -3.59
CA PRO A 542 -8.97 19.68 -2.75
C PRO A 542 -9.53 18.48 -3.52
N GLN A 543 -10.27 18.75 -4.60
CA GLN A 543 -10.92 17.75 -5.43
C GLN A 543 -10.01 17.09 -6.48
N THR A 544 -8.74 17.49 -6.58
CA THR A 544 -7.84 17.11 -7.70
C THR A 544 -7.67 15.59 -7.78
N ILE A 545 -7.33 14.94 -6.66
CA ILE A 545 -7.05 13.50 -6.64
C ILE A 545 -8.32 12.70 -6.94
N ASN A 546 -9.43 13.06 -6.28
CA ASN A 546 -10.74 12.47 -6.56
C ASN A 546 -11.18 12.66 -8.02
N SER A 547 -10.91 13.82 -8.63
CA SER A 547 -11.20 14.06 -10.05
C SER A 547 -10.38 13.16 -10.98
N MET A 548 -9.11 12.92 -10.66
CA MET A 548 -8.27 11.95 -11.38
C MET A 548 -8.82 10.53 -11.23
N LEU A 549 -9.13 10.12 -10.00
CA LEU A 549 -9.66 8.78 -9.69
C LEU A 549 -11.01 8.51 -10.38
N ASN A 550 -11.97 9.43 -10.29
CA ASN A 550 -13.26 9.32 -10.99
C ASN A 550 -13.08 9.32 -12.52
N THR A 551 -12.07 10.01 -13.07
CA THR A 551 -11.76 9.93 -14.50
C THR A 551 -11.41 8.49 -14.89
N PHE A 552 -10.45 7.87 -14.19
CA PHE A 552 -9.98 6.50 -14.50
C PHE A 552 -11.03 5.43 -14.19
N PHE A 553 -11.61 5.44 -13.01
CA PHE A 553 -12.59 4.43 -12.60
C PHE A 553 -13.92 4.59 -13.36
N GLY A 554 -14.27 5.82 -13.76
CA GLY A 554 -15.40 6.05 -14.66
C GLY A 554 -15.19 5.48 -16.06
N LEU A 555 -13.94 5.39 -16.55
CA LEU A 555 -13.64 4.68 -17.79
C LEU A 555 -13.79 3.17 -17.59
N LEU A 556 -13.22 2.62 -16.52
CA LEU A 556 -13.36 1.21 -16.21
C LEU A 556 -14.82 0.78 -16.02
N ALA A 557 -15.66 1.65 -15.44
CA ALA A 557 -17.10 1.38 -15.29
C ALA A 557 -17.86 1.34 -16.63
N ALA A 558 -17.32 1.96 -17.68
CA ALA A 558 -17.88 1.92 -19.03
C ALA A 558 -17.36 0.72 -19.86
N GLU A 559 -16.36 -0.01 -19.35
CA GLU A 559 -15.79 -1.17 -20.01
C GLU A 559 -16.55 -2.46 -19.66
N PRO A 560 -16.47 -3.51 -20.51
CA PRO A 560 -16.89 -4.85 -20.13
C PRO A 560 -16.24 -5.29 -18.81
N SER A 561 -17.00 -5.95 -17.95
CA SER A 561 -16.57 -6.35 -16.60
C SER A 561 -15.25 -7.13 -16.58
N GLN A 562 -15.01 -7.98 -17.59
CA GLN A 562 -13.75 -8.71 -17.72
C GLN A 562 -12.54 -7.78 -17.91
N ILE A 563 -12.68 -6.69 -18.68
CA ILE A 563 -11.59 -5.72 -18.89
C ILE A 563 -11.32 -4.96 -17.59
N ALA A 564 -12.36 -4.50 -16.90
CA ALA A 564 -12.22 -3.82 -15.61
C ALA A 564 -11.58 -4.72 -14.55
N ASN A 565 -12.08 -5.95 -14.40
CA ASN A 565 -11.54 -6.93 -13.44
C ASN A 565 -10.08 -7.27 -13.76
N ASN A 566 -9.74 -7.49 -15.04
CA ASN A 566 -8.36 -7.74 -15.44
C ASN A 566 -7.46 -6.53 -15.16
N PHE A 567 -7.95 -5.30 -15.34
CA PHE A 567 -7.16 -4.11 -15.06
C PHE A 567 -6.83 -4.01 -13.57
N ILE A 568 -7.82 -4.15 -12.69
CA ILE A 568 -7.64 -4.03 -11.23
C ILE A 568 -6.78 -5.19 -10.68
N LYS A 569 -6.85 -6.37 -11.29
CA LYS A 569 -6.00 -7.53 -10.93
C LYS A 569 -4.58 -7.48 -11.55
N ASP A 570 -4.17 -6.36 -12.15
CA ASP A 570 -2.89 -6.20 -12.84
C ASP A 570 -2.64 -7.17 -14.02
N ARG A 571 -3.69 -7.57 -14.74
CA ARG A 571 -3.65 -8.53 -15.87
C ARG A 571 -3.91 -7.89 -17.24
N PHE A 572 -3.79 -6.57 -17.35
CA PHE A 572 -3.97 -5.86 -18.61
C PHE A 572 -2.74 -5.96 -19.51
N ASN A 573 -2.98 -5.89 -20.82
CA ASN A 573 -1.93 -5.92 -21.85
C ASN A 573 -1.67 -4.51 -22.42
N TRP A 574 -0.68 -4.42 -23.32
CA TRP A 574 -0.25 -3.17 -23.95
C TRP A 574 -1.37 -2.45 -24.73
N LEU A 575 -2.21 -3.18 -25.47
CA LEU A 575 -3.32 -2.57 -26.23
C LEU A 575 -4.37 -1.98 -25.31
N THR A 576 -4.78 -2.74 -24.28
CA THR A 576 -5.74 -2.29 -23.28
C THR A 576 -5.24 -1.04 -22.56
N PHE A 577 -3.98 -1.03 -22.12
CA PHE A 577 -3.38 0.11 -21.46
C PHE A 577 -3.41 1.39 -22.32
N ASN A 578 -2.91 1.32 -23.56
CA ASN A 578 -2.83 2.50 -24.42
C ASN A 578 -4.21 3.05 -24.79
N ARG A 579 -5.19 2.17 -25.03
CA ARG A 579 -6.57 2.57 -25.30
C ARG A 579 -7.17 3.34 -24.12
N LEU A 580 -7.06 2.80 -22.90
CA LEU A 580 -7.59 3.45 -21.69
C LEU A 580 -6.84 4.76 -21.38
N ALA A 581 -5.53 4.79 -21.53
CA ALA A 581 -4.72 6.01 -21.32
C ALA A 581 -5.13 7.13 -22.30
N LEU A 582 -5.34 6.81 -23.58
CA LEU A 582 -5.80 7.78 -24.58
C LEU A 582 -7.21 8.29 -24.27
N GLN A 583 -8.13 7.39 -23.90
CA GLN A 583 -9.48 7.78 -23.48
C GLN A 583 -9.47 8.69 -22.25
N ALA A 584 -8.59 8.44 -21.28
CA ALA A 584 -8.42 9.29 -20.10
C ALA A 584 -7.93 10.70 -20.48
N ALA A 585 -6.92 10.78 -21.36
CA ALA A 585 -6.40 12.07 -21.83
C ALA A 585 -7.44 12.87 -22.63
N ILE A 586 -8.31 12.20 -23.41
CA ILE A 586 -9.41 12.85 -24.14
C ILE A 586 -10.50 13.33 -23.18
N LYS A 587 -10.91 12.49 -22.21
CA LYS A 587 -11.97 12.81 -21.25
C LYS A 587 -11.58 13.95 -20.30
N ASN A 588 -10.31 13.99 -19.90
CA ASN A 588 -9.76 14.99 -19.00
C ASN A 588 -8.39 15.45 -19.51
N PRO A 589 -8.32 16.44 -20.43
CA PRO A 589 -7.05 16.94 -20.93
C PRO A 589 -6.16 17.56 -19.83
N THR A 590 -6.78 18.15 -18.81
CA THR A 590 -6.10 18.74 -17.64
C THR A 590 -5.34 17.69 -16.83
N LEU A 591 -5.71 16.42 -16.93
CA LEU A 591 -5.03 15.28 -16.30
C LEU A 591 -3.52 15.29 -16.55
N LEU A 592 -3.08 15.62 -17.77
CA LEU A 592 -1.66 15.66 -18.13
C LEU A 592 -0.91 16.75 -17.35
N LEU A 593 -1.56 17.90 -17.15
CA LEU A 593 -1.00 19.00 -16.36
C LEU A 593 -0.93 18.62 -14.88
N TRP A 594 -1.97 17.98 -14.33
CA TRP A 594 -1.98 17.52 -12.95
C TRP A 594 -0.91 16.46 -12.69
N ILE A 595 -0.79 15.46 -13.56
CA ILE A 595 0.26 14.45 -13.47
C ILE A 595 1.64 15.11 -13.48
N TRP A 596 1.86 16.10 -14.36
CA TRP A 596 3.11 16.84 -14.37
C TRP A 596 3.36 17.64 -13.08
N GLN A 597 2.33 18.28 -12.52
CA GLN A 597 2.44 19.04 -11.27
C GLN A 597 2.74 18.14 -10.05
N LEU A 598 2.19 16.93 -10.03
CA LEU A 598 2.33 15.96 -8.92
C LEU A 598 3.62 15.14 -9.02
N ALA A 599 3.95 14.62 -10.21
CA ALA A 599 5.13 13.78 -10.43
C ALA A 599 6.40 14.60 -10.69
N GLY A 600 6.27 15.71 -11.42
CA GLY A 600 7.41 16.49 -11.90
C GLY A 600 8.14 15.84 -13.08
N TRP A 601 9.06 16.60 -13.68
CA TRP A 601 9.79 16.21 -14.89
C TRP A 601 10.64 14.95 -14.73
N GLN A 602 11.32 14.79 -13.60
CA GLN A 602 12.23 13.65 -13.38
C GLN A 602 11.48 12.31 -13.36
N ASP A 603 10.34 12.27 -12.69
CA ASP A 603 9.50 11.06 -12.64
C ASP A 603 8.82 10.79 -13.98
N LEU A 604 8.46 11.82 -14.76
CA LEU A 604 7.96 11.63 -16.13
C LEU A 604 9.02 10.98 -17.05
N LEU A 605 10.29 11.39 -16.96
CA LEU A 605 11.38 10.74 -17.69
C LEU A 605 11.56 9.27 -17.29
N ARG A 606 11.53 9.00 -15.97
CA ARG A 606 11.59 7.63 -15.44
C ARG A 606 10.42 6.78 -15.93
N TRP A 607 9.23 7.36 -15.97
CA TRP A 607 8.04 6.69 -16.48
C TRP A 607 8.16 6.40 -17.99
N LEU A 608 8.74 7.30 -18.78
CA LEU A 608 8.98 7.06 -20.21
C LEU A 608 9.88 5.82 -20.42
N ALA A 609 10.92 5.65 -19.59
CA ALA A 609 11.75 4.43 -19.63
C ALA A 609 10.94 3.16 -19.35
N ASN A 610 9.98 3.21 -18.41
CA ASN A 610 9.05 2.11 -18.16
C ASN A 610 8.12 1.82 -19.33
N TYR A 611 7.58 2.87 -19.95
CA TYR A 611 6.73 2.72 -21.11
C TYR A 611 7.47 2.07 -22.29
N VAL A 612 8.73 2.46 -22.51
CA VAL A 612 9.62 1.78 -23.47
C VAL A 612 9.84 0.33 -23.08
N SER A 613 10.18 0.04 -21.82
CA SER A 613 10.38 -1.34 -21.34
C SER A 613 9.12 -2.19 -21.50
N PHE A 614 7.93 -1.64 -21.23
CA PHE A 614 6.65 -2.31 -21.39
C PHE A 614 6.35 -2.60 -22.87
N THR A 615 6.64 -1.64 -23.74
CA THR A 615 6.49 -1.79 -25.20
C THR A 615 7.44 -2.85 -25.74
N SER A 616 8.73 -2.81 -25.35
CA SER A 616 9.71 -3.85 -25.71
C SER A 616 9.27 -5.22 -25.22
N HIS A 617 8.74 -5.32 -24.00
CA HIS A 617 8.23 -6.58 -23.47
C HIS A 617 7.05 -7.13 -24.29
N ALA A 618 6.12 -6.27 -24.70
CA ALA A 618 5.01 -6.67 -25.56
C ALA A 618 5.50 -7.22 -26.92
N ILE A 619 6.52 -6.60 -27.52
CA ILE A 619 7.16 -7.08 -28.75
C ILE A 619 7.85 -8.43 -28.54
N VAL A 620 8.65 -8.56 -27.48
CA VAL A 620 9.34 -9.82 -27.14
C VAL A 620 8.33 -10.94 -26.91
N LYS A 621 7.24 -10.67 -26.20
CA LYS A 621 6.15 -11.61 -25.98
C LYS A 621 5.49 -12.01 -27.30
N PHE A 622 5.24 -11.07 -28.21
CA PHE A 622 4.69 -11.36 -29.52
C PHE A 622 5.59 -12.29 -30.34
N VAL A 623 6.91 -12.05 -30.32
CA VAL A 623 7.90 -12.82 -31.08
C VAL A 623 8.18 -14.21 -30.47
N LEU A 624 8.29 -14.30 -29.14
CA LEU A 624 8.72 -15.51 -28.43
C LEU A 624 7.56 -16.34 -27.88
N GLY A 625 6.41 -15.73 -27.57
CA GLY A 625 5.32 -16.36 -26.83
C GLY A 625 4.58 -17.49 -27.56
N GLY A 626 4.80 -17.62 -28.88
CA GLY A 626 4.26 -18.70 -29.70
C GLY A 626 5.05 -20.01 -29.65
N TRP A 627 6.34 -19.97 -29.31
CA TRP A 627 7.24 -21.14 -29.41
C TRP A 627 8.16 -21.35 -28.21
N LEU A 628 8.58 -20.28 -27.52
CA LEU A 628 9.53 -20.37 -26.42
C LEU A 628 9.04 -21.29 -25.28
N PRO A 629 7.75 -21.26 -24.86
CA PRO A 629 7.28 -22.15 -23.81
C PRO A 629 7.41 -23.64 -24.17
N GLN A 630 7.10 -24.04 -25.41
CA GLN A 630 7.31 -25.43 -25.84
C GLN A 630 8.80 -25.77 -25.91
N PHE A 631 9.64 -24.86 -26.41
CA PHE A 631 11.09 -25.07 -26.46
C PHE A 631 11.69 -25.26 -25.08
N VAL A 632 11.29 -24.44 -24.10
CA VAL A 632 11.71 -24.57 -22.70
C VAL A 632 11.33 -25.94 -22.17
N LYS A 633 10.08 -26.36 -22.32
CA LYS A 633 9.63 -27.69 -21.88
C LYS A 633 10.43 -28.82 -22.53
N PHE A 634 10.70 -28.72 -23.84
CA PHE A 634 11.48 -29.72 -24.57
C PHE A 634 12.97 -29.75 -24.17
N SER A 635 13.53 -28.61 -23.77
CA SER A 635 14.96 -28.47 -23.54
C SER A 635 15.41 -28.70 -22.09
N GLN A 636 14.46 -28.86 -21.17
CA GLN A 636 14.71 -28.99 -19.74
C GLN A 636 15.78 -30.05 -19.40
N ASP A 637 15.60 -31.29 -19.85
CA ASP A 637 16.44 -32.43 -19.44
C ASP A 637 17.93 -32.25 -19.76
N TRP A 638 18.26 -31.52 -20.83
CA TRP A 638 19.64 -31.33 -21.25
C TRP A 638 20.20 -29.94 -20.90
N LEU A 639 19.39 -28.87 -20.96
CA LEU A 639 19.84 -27.52 -20.62
C LEU A 639 20.03 -27.34 -19.11
N GLU A 640 19.11 -27.83 -18.28
CA GLU A 640 19.20 -27.71 -16.82
C GLU A 640 20.50 -28.35 -16.31
N ASN A 641 20.79 -29.57 -16.77
CA ASN A 641 21.97 -30.32 -16.32
C ASN A 641 23.30 -29.78 -16.87
N ARG A 642 23.35 -29.34 -18.14
CA ARG A 642 24.61 -28.90 -18.78
C ARG A 642 24.91 -27.42 -18.55
N PHE A 643 23.88 -26.58 -18.50
CA PHE A 643 24.01 -25.12 -18.44
C PHE A 643 22.99 -24.51 -17.47
N PRO A 644 23.06 -24.84 -16.16
CA PRO A 644 22.01 -24.50 -15.19
C PRO A 644 21.75 -23.00 -15.06
N SER A 645 22.79 -22.16 -15.09
CA SER A 645 22.62 -20.69 -15.03
C SER A 645 21.92 -20.14 -16.29
N PHE A 646 22.22 -20.69 -17.47
CA PHE A 646 21.54 -20.34 -18.70
C PHE A 646 20.08 -20.81 -18.67
N TRP A 647 19.84 -22.03 -18.20
CA TRP A 647 18.50 -22.58 -17.99
C TRP A 647 17.65 -21.72 -17.05
N LEU A 648 18.20 -21.33 -15.90
CA LEU A 648 17.52 -20.42 -14.96
C LEU A 648 17.13 -19.10 -15.63
N ARG A 649 18.04 -18.52 -16.43
CA ARG A 649 17.77 -17.29 -17.19
C ARG A 649 16.67 -17.51 -18.23
N LEU A 650 16.70 -18.63 -18.95
CA LEU A 650 15.70 -18.98 -19.96
C LEU A 650 14.31 -19.16 -19.33
N LEU A 651 14.23 -19.86 -18.18
CA LEU A 651 13.00 -20.00 -17.39
C LEU A 651 12.47 -18.65 -16.91
N ALA A 652 13.33 -17.77 -16.40
CA ALA A 652 12.93 -16.44 -15.96
C ALA A 652 12.32 -15.60 -17.11
N ILE A 653 12.90 -15.69 -18.31
CA ILE A 653 12.36 -15.04 -19.52
C ILE A 653 11.02 -15.68 -19.92
N ASN A 654 10.92 -17.01 -19.91
CA ASN A 654 9.68 -17.71 -20.24
C ASN A 654 8.53 -17.33 -19.32
N TYR A 655 8.78 -17.24 -18.01
CA TYR A 655 7.79 -16.75 -17.07
C TYR A 655 7.38 -15.32 -17.40
N ALA A 656 8.33 -14.41 -17.63
CA ALA A 656 8.03 -13.03 -17.95
C ALA A 656 7.07 -12.88 -19.15
N ILE A 657 7.22 -13.69 -20.19
CA ILE A 657 6.35 -13.61 -21.39
C ILE A 657 5.03 -14.40 -21.26
N SER A 658 4.92 -15.32 -20.30
CA SER A 658 3.76 -16.21 -20.13
C SER A 658 2.73 -15.69 -19.13
N VAL A 659 3.07 -14.64 -18.36
CA VAL A 659 2.30 -14.10 -17.23
C VAL A 659 0.83 -13.74 -17.55
N ASP A 660 0.48 -13.43 -18.80
CA ASP A 660 -0.91 -13.04 -19.15
C ASP A 660 -1.75 -14.17 -19.77
N LYS A 661 -1.26 -15.41 -19.84
CA LYS A 661 -2.13 -16.52 -20.25
C LYS A 661 -2.95 -16.96 -19.03
N PRO A 662 -4.29 -16.99 -19.11
CA PRO A 662 -5.06 -17.78 -18.17
C PRO A 662 -4.44 -19.17 -18.16
N ILE A 663 -4.12 -19.68 -16.97
CA ILE A 663 -3.64 -21.05 -16.82
C ILE A 663 -4.83 -21.93 -17.23
N VAL A 664 -4.77 -22.46 -18.46
CA VAL A 664 -5.74 -23.43 -19.00
C VAL A 664 -5.68 -24.70 -18.17
#